data_AF-A0AAV9SZQ9-F1
#
_entry.id   AF-A0AAV9SZQ9-F1
#
_cell.length_a   1.000
_cell.length_b   1.000
_cell.length_c   1.000
_cell.angle_alpha   90.00
_cell.angle_beta   90.00
_cell.angle_gamma   90.00
#
_symmetry.space_group_name_H-M   'P 1'
#
loop_
_entity.id
_entity.type
_entity.pdbx_description
1 polymer ?
#
loop_
_entity_poly.entity_id
_entity_poly.type
_entity_poly.pdbx_seq_one_letter_code
_entity_poly.pdbx_strand_id
1 'polypeptide(L)'
;MAGETISDRILREVKAELADTPFHFESGRLLSGGTANFIYNVNLVHPLADGTTEVAVKHGEDFLAQNPDFKLPMSRCRIEESCLKYLSALPPTVGNKTSVATPKMLYFNEVTNTQVQEYQPNPLSLKNYALQHFVAPVSESVKLQCLDVGESVGKWLRGFHEWSNSTKQCKFREIAAANKEMQKLKHWVNYERLPSSIERFPSILGNCANTFTAIVEKTTREMEKDENLQVIHGDFWTGNILLKCQPWDSERNRLLVVDWEMCMLAVAPLDLGQMIAELYELKLYKDMDAGPWMIQGFLKGYGVVDDEFAFRTLLHVGVHLIGFGTTVQDWGTEQQIKGVASEGRDLVMNSWEKNRETCYEQHIAQRVIKRLAQPYKDIKENIASTPDAKAKYLLGLSFGVSSASLVQVLDRNLQGLKDKNLRVAYEVHVVHIDTDLLGNTPTSSTEPSGANQVLEKYKEQFPNMSMQTVPLSDALALDTIDWSVLPALQTDLAPALQLKRLLEALPSVTSRVDISRLLVRHLLLSLALNRGCHALMLGCTTTALAELTLAETAKGRGFAVPWQVSDGPVPVTTFSRQSAEGEVAEAKETSTIPVYYLLRDVFRREVITYAGLTKPPIKDLVQDAGPASSTIVSHKELSIEDVMARYFEEVEESYPSVVANVVRTSGKLTRENDGDACAVCGMDMDAQGDARWKGEIGEDPDDDRRKQTAGRLCYGCERSIYG
;
A
#
# COMPACT_ATOMS: atom_id res chain seq x y z
N MET A 1 60.21 -9.34 -5.22
CA MET A 1 59.66 -8.94 -3.91
C MET A 1 58.45 -8.09 -4.20
N ALA A 2 57.24 -8.62 -4.04
CA ALA A 2 56.03 -7.83 -4.15
C ALA A 2 56.01 -6.84 -2.97
N GLY A 3 55.72 -5.56 -3.24
CA GLY A 3 55.69 -4.52 -2.20
C GLY A 3 54.62 -4.84 -1.14
N GLU A 4 54.96 -4.64 0.13
CA GLU A 4 54.03 -4.73 1.26
C GLU A 4 52.85 -3.76 1.02
N THR A 5 51.61 -4.25 1.11
CA THR A 5 50.44 -3.37 0.98
C THR A 5 50.32 -2.48 2.22
N ILE A 6 49.67 -1.31 2.11
CA ILE A 6 49.45 -0.41 3.26
C ILE A 6 48.73 -1.15 4.39
N SER A 7 47.76 -2.00 4.06
CA SER A 7 47.03 -2.82 5.04
C SER A 7 47.91 -3.85 5.75
N ASP A 8 48.91 -4.44 5.09
CA ASP A 8 49.82 -5.40 5.72
C ASP A 8 50.76 -4.69 6.69
N ARG A 9 51.26 -3.51 6.29
CA ARG A 9 52.07 -2.63 7.14
C ARG A 9 51.32 -2.25 8.41
N ILE A 10 50.09 -1.76 8.28
CA ILE A 10 49.25 -1.35 9.42
C ILE A 10 48.94 -2.54 10.34
N LEU A 11 48.61 -3.72 9.78
CA LEU A 11 48.36 -4.92 10.59
C LEU A 11 49.59 -5.31 11.42
N ARG A 12 50.79 -5.19 10.84
CA ARG A 12 52.06 -5.44 11.54
C ARG A 12 52.32 -4.42 12.64
N GLU A 13 52.06 -3.14 12.40
CA GLU A 13 52.21 -2.06 13.39
C GLU A 13 51.22 -2.26 14.56
N VAL A 14 49.95 -2.53 14.26
CA VAL A 14 48.90 -2.83 15.25
C VAL A 14 49.21 -4.10 16.05
N LYS A 15 49.75 -5.15 15.40
CA LYS A 15 50.18 -6.36 16.10
C LYS A 15 51.29 -6.09 17.12
N ALA A 16 52.28 -5.28 16.73
CA ALA A 16 53.36 -4.88 17.63
C ALA A 16 52.82 -4.03 18.79
N GLU A 17 51.87 -3.13 18.52
CA GLU A 17 51.22 -2.29 19.53
C GLU A 17 50.46 -3.13 20.58
N LEU A 18 49.68 -4.12 20.15
CA LEU A 18 48.80 -4.89 21.03
C LEU A 18 49.49 -6.07 21.74
N ALA A 19 50.78 -6.31 21.48
CA ALA A 19 51.53 -7.49 21.97
C ALA A 19 51.57 -7.61 23.51
N ASP A 20 51.67 -6.49 24.22
CA ASP A 20 51.72 -6.45 25.69
C ASP A 20 50.34 -6.22 26.33
N THR A 21 49.27 -6.30 25.54
CA THR A 21 47.89 -6.10 26.00
C THR A 21 47.12 -7.43 26.02
N PRO A 22 45.95 -7.49 26.70
CA PRO A 22 45.05 -8.64 26.59
C PRO A 22 44.55 -8.93 25.17
N PHE A 23 44.79 -8.02 24.22
CA PHE A 23 44.35 -8.13 22.83
C PHE A 23 45.46 -8.65 21.89
N HIS A 24 46.54 -9.22 22.44
CA HIS A 24 47.63 -9.83 21.66
C HIS A 24 47.11 -10.92 20.72
N PHE A 25 47.61 -10.92 19.48
CA PHE A 25 47.19 -11.83 18.42
C PHE A 25 48.34 -12.24 17.49
N GLU A 26 48.22 -13.43 16.88
CA GLU A 26 49.23 -13.94 15.95
C GLU A 26 48.99 -13.50 14.49
N SER A 27 47.73 -13.46 14.07
CA SER A 27 47.34 -13.05 12.71
C SER A 27 45.97 -12.39 12.70
N GLY A 28 45.71 -11.58 11.67
CA GLY A 28 44.44 -10.91 11.46
C GLY A 28 44.05 -10.94 9.99
N ARG A 29 42.74 -10.84 9.72
CA ARG A 29 42.18 -10.79 8.37
C ARG A 29 41.49 -9.46 8.17
N LEU A 30 41.89 -8.72 7.13
CA LEU A 30 41.21 -7.48 6.73
C LEU A 30 39.74 -7.77 6.42
N LEU A 31 38.84 -6.96 6.96
CA LEU A 31 37.40 -7.04 6.75
C LEU A 31 36.97 -6.12 5.61
N SER A 32 35.99 -6.58 4.83
CA SER A 32 35.29 -5.74 3.86
C SER A 32 34.39 -4.73 4.57
N GLY A 33 34.37 -3.47 4.12
CA GLY A 33 33.46 -2.43 4.64
C GLY A 33 34.14 -1.24 5.32
N GLY A 34 35.45 -1.25 5.54
CA GLY A 34 36.20 -0.10 6.07
C GLY A 34 36.52 0.92 4.97
N THR A 35 35.64 1.91 4.75
CA THR A 35 35.91 2.98 3.77
C THR A 35 36.95 3.97 4.29
N ALA A 36 36.78 4.42 5.53
CA ALA A 36 37.65 5.41 6.17
C ALA A 36 38.79 4.78 6.99
N ASN A 37 38.54 3.64 7.63
CA ASN A 37 39.46 3.01 8.58
C ASN A 37 39.80 1.58 8.15
N PHE A 38 40.99 1.10 8.51
CA PHE A 38 41.39 -0.29 8.31
C PHE A 38 40.77 -1.14 9.42
N ILE A 39 40.03 -2.19 9.05
CA ILE A 39 39.32 -3.03 10.01
C ILE A 39 39.76 -4.47 9.84
N TYR A 40 40.15 -5.12 10.94
CA TYR A 40 40.64 -6.50 10.95
C TYR A 40 39.79 -7.36 11.90
N ASN A 41 39.44 -8.57 11.49
CA ASN A 41 39.09 -9.64 12.43
C ASN A 41 40.42 -10.18 12.97
N VAL A 42 40.50 -10.27 14.29
CA VAL A 42 41.66 -10.76 15.00
C VAL A 42 41.26 -11.87 15.95
N ASN A 43 42.01 -12.98 15.92
CA ASN A 43 41.93 -14.06 16.90
C ASN A 43 42.96 -13.84 18.00
N LEU A 44 42.49 -13.73 19.23
CA LEU A 44 43.34 -13.49 20.40
C LEU A 44 44.14 -14.74 20.76
N VAL A 45 45.38 -14.56 21.19
CA VAL A 45 46.24 -15.65 21.69
C VAL A 45 45.65 -16.27 22.96
N HIS A 46 45.07 -15.42 23.82
CA HIS A 46 44.41 -15.82 25.04
C HIS A 46 42.99 -15.28 25.07
N PRO A 47 41.98 -16.09 25.43
CA PRO A 47 40.63 -15.59 25.62
C PRO A 47 40.59 -14.47 26.68
N LEU A 48 39.73 -13.48 26.48
CA LEU A 48 39.44 -12.47 27.51
C LEU A 48 38.72 -13.11 28.72
N ALA A 49 38.61 -12.38 29.81
CA ALA A 49 38.00 -12.88 31.06
C ALA A 49 36.55 -13.35 30.91
N ASP A 50 35.81 -12.83 29.92
CA ASP A 50 34.44 -13.24 29.59
C ASP A 50 34.36 -14.38 28.56
N GLY A 51 35.51 -14.93 28.15
CA GLY A 51 35.62 -16.00 27.16
C GLY A 51 35.72 -15.52 25.71
N THR A 52 35.74 -14.21 25.44
CA THR A 52 35.88 -13.68 24.08
C THR A 52 37.22 -14.08 23.45
N THR A 53 37.18 -14.67 22.25
CA THR A 53 38.36 -15.11 21.50
C THR A 53 38.61 -14.34 20.21
N GLU A 54 37.61 -13.63 19.70
CA GLU A 54 37.67 -12.86 18.46
C GLU A 54 37.25 -11.41 18.71
N VAL A 55 37.96 -10.46 18.12
CA VAL A 55 37.69 -9.02 18.23
C VAL A 55 37.83 -8.33 16.88
N ALA A 56 37.15 -7.18 16.74
CA ALA A 56 37.35 -6.28 15.62
C ALA A 56 38.41 -5.25 16.01
N VAL A 57 39.50 -5.16 15.24
CA VAL A 57 40.51 -4.12 15.43
C VAL A 57 40.37 -3.09 14.32
N LYS A 58 40.06 -1.85 14.69
CA LYS A 58 39.86 -0.71 13.78
C LYS A 58 41.01 0.28 13.96
N HIS A 59 41.72 0.60 12.89
CA HIS A 59 42.84 1.54 12.90
C HIS A 59 42.57 2.68 11.93
N GLY A 60 42.74 3.91 12.42
CA GLY A 60 42.45 5.13 11.67
C GLY A 60 43.68 5.95 11.35
N GLU A 61 43.79 6.36 10.09
CA GLU A 61 44.84 7.22 9.55
C GLU A 61 44.30 8.61 9.20
N ASP A 62 45.19 9.54 8.86
CA ASP A 62 44.84 10.90 8.39
C ASP A 62 44.30 10.93 6.94
N PHE A 63 44.02 9.75 6.37
CA PHE A 63 43.46 9.53 5.04
C PHE A 63 42.42 8.39 5.04
N LEU A 64 41.64 8.26 3.96
CA LEU A 64 40.71 7.15 3.77
C LEU A 64 41.43 5.84 3.45
N ALA A 65 41.08 4.76 4.14
CA ALA A 65 41.62 3.42 3.87
C ALA A 65 41.44 2.96 2.41
N GLN A 66 40.30 3.28 1.79
CA GLN A 66 40.03 2.93 0.38
C GLN A 66 40.60 3.94 -0.64
N ASN A 67 40.95 5.15 -0.20
CA ASN A 67 41.52 6.18 -1.06
C ASN A 67 42.54 7.03 -0.28
N PRO A 68 43.80 6.59 -0.17
CA PRO A 68 44.82 7.27 0.63
C PRO A 68 45.12 8.72 0.20
N ASP A 69 44.75 9.12 -1.01
CA ASP A 69 44.89 10.51 -1.47
C ASP A 69 43.86 11.46 -0.85
N PHE A 70 42.75 10.92 -0.33
CA PHE A 70 41.71 11.70 0.33
C PHE A 70 42.04 11.85 1.82
N LYS A 71 42.45 13.05 2.22
CA LYS A 71 42.73 13.38 3.63
C LYS A 71 41.45 13.43 4.46
N LEU A 72 41.49 12.82 5.63
CA LEU A 72 40.37 12.76 6.57
C LEU A 72 40.86 12.94 8.01
N PRO A 73 40.29 13.87 8.79
CA PRO A 73 40.70 14.12 10.17
C PRO A 73 40.61 12.88 11.06
N MET A 74 41.64 12.64 11.88
CA MET A 74 41.68 11.53 12.84
C MET A 74 40.78 11.75 14.07
N SER A 75 40.28 12.97 14.27
CA SER A 75 39.31 13.33 15.33
C SER A 75 38.09 12.38 15.33
N ARG A 76 37.68 11.90 14.15
CA ARG A 76 36.60 10.93 13.95
C ARG A 76 36.77 9.64 14.76
N CYS A 77 38.02 9.17 14.96
CA CYS A 77 38.31 7.95 15.72
C CYS A 77 38.03 8.13 17.22
N ARG A 78 38.32 9.33 17.74
CA ARG A 78 38.02 9.70 19.13
C ARG A 78 36.51 9.89 19.34
N ILE A 79 35.81 10.44 18.35
CA ILE A 79 34.35 10.53 18.38
C ILE A 79 33.73 9.14 18.50
N GLU A 80 34.11 8.19 17.64
CA GLU A 80 33.58 6.82 17.69
C GLU A 80 33.82 6.16 19.04
N GLU A 81 35.04 6.27 19.57
CA GLU A 81 35.39 5.74 20.88
C GLU A 81 34.52 6.31 21.99
N SER A 82 34.38 7.63 22.01
CA SER A 82 33.61 8.31 23.04
C SER A 82 32.14 7.97 22.89
N CYS A 83 31.64 7.87 21.66
CA CYS A 83 30.27 7.44 21.42
C CYS A 83 30.01 6.05 21.98
N LEU A 84 30.84 5.06 21.64
CA LEU A 84 30.65 3.68 22.10
C LEU A 84 30.78 3.53 23.62
N LYS A 85 31.62 4.34 24.28
CA LYS A 85 31.69 4.39 25.75
C LYS A 85 30.36 4.81 26.37
N TYR A 86 29.74 5.88 25.88
CA TYR A 86 28.45 6.35 26.41
C TYR A 86 27.29 5.43 26.01
N LEU A 87 27.30 4.91 24.77
CA LEU A 87 26.28 4.01 24.24
C LEU A 87 26.24 2.67 24.98
N SER A 88 27.28 2.30 25.72
CA SER A 88 27.23 1.14 26.64
C SER A 88 26.11 1.24 27.68
N ALA A 89 25.62 2.45 27.98
CA ALA A 89 24.49 2.69 28.88
C ALA A 89 23.12 2.69 28.17
N LEU A 90 23.07 2.64 26.83
CA LEU A 90 21.84 2.49 26.06
C LEU A 90 21.44 1.00 26.05
N PRO A 91 20.28 0.62 26.61
CA PRO A 91 19.86 -0.77 26.62
C PRO A 91 19.59 -1.29 25.20
N PRO A 92 19.84 -2.58 24.94
CA PRO A 92 19.51 -3.17 23.65
C PRO A 92 18.00 -3.22 23.45
N THR A 93 17.55 -2.99 22.22
CA THR A 93 16.15 -3.17 21.85
C THR A 93 15.87 -4.65 21.64
N VAL A 94 14.89 -5.17 22.37
CA VAL A 94 14.48 -6.57 22.33
C VAL A 94 13.20 -6.71 21.49
N GLY A 95 13.32 -7.30 20.30
CA GLY A 95 12.18 -7.72 19.49
C GLY A 95 11.82 -9.18 19.72
N ASN A 96 10.84 -9.69 18.96
CA ASN A 96 10.37 -11.08 19.09
C ASN A 96 11.47 -12.10 18.79
N LYS A 97 12.16 -11.93 17.65
CA LYS A 97 13.24 -12.82 17.19
C LYS A 97 14.56 -12.09 16.97
N THR A 98 14.67 -10.88 17.51
CA THR A 98 15.77 -9.97 17.23
C THR A 98 16.27 -9.28 18.50
N SER A 99 17.50 -8.81 18.47
CA SER A 99 18.01 -7.82 19.42
C SER A 99 18.90 -6.84 18.68
N VAL A 100 18.69 -5.54 18.88
CA VAL A 100 19.52 -4.49 18.26
C VAL A 100 20.32 -3.78 19.35
N ALA A 101 21.62 -3.66 19.17
CA ALA A 101 22.55 -3.05 20.13
C ALA A 101 23.73 -2.40 19.41
N THR A 102 24.62 -1.76 20.16
CA THR A 102 25.94 -1.30 19.69
C THR A 102 27.02 -2.27 20.13
N PRO A 103 28.16 -2.35 19.42
CA PRO A 103 29.31 -3.11 19.89
C PRO A 103 29.89 -2.49 21.18
N LYS A 104 30.51 -3.31 22.02
CA LYS A 104 31.32 -2.81 23.14
C LYS A 104 32.64 -2.21 22.65
N MET A 105 33.04 -1.08 23.21
CA MET A 105 34.41 -0.57 23.11
C MET A 105 35.29 -1.27 24.15
N LEU A 106 36.30 -2.03 23.72
CA LEU A 106 37.15 -2.84 24.60
C LEU A 106 38.50 -2.16 24.89
N TYR A 107 39.05 -1.44 23.91
CA TYR A 107 40.32 -0.73 24.04
C TYR A 107 40.42 0.42 23.04
N PHE A 108 41.15 1.46 23.43
CA PHE A 108 41.52 2.55 22.54
C PHE A 108 42.91 3.08 22.86
N ASN A 109 43.74 3.23 21.83
CA ASN A 109 45.01 3.92 21.90
C ASN A 109 44.87 5.33 21.32
N GLU A 110 44.99 6.34 22.17
CA GLU A 110 44.84 7.75 21.79
C GLU A 110 45.96 8.29 20.88
N VAL A 111 47.12 7.62 20.86
CA VAL A 111 48.31 8.01 20.08
C VAL A 111 48.21 7.49 18.66
N THR A 112 47.83 6.22 18.50
CA THR A 112 47.79 5.53 17.19
C THR A 112 46.38 5.47 16.59
N ASN A 113 45.35 5.87 17.33
CA ASN A 113 43.93 5.72 16.95
C ASN A 113 43.51 4.27 16.68
N THR A 114 44.18 3.31 17.31
CA THR A 114 43.80 1.89 17.27
C THR A 114 42.67 1.64 18.28
N GLN A 115 41.56 1.08 17.80
CA GLN A 115 40.40 0.67 18.59
C GLN A 115 40.25 -0.85 18.56
N VAL A 116 39.89 -1.46 19.69
CA VAL A 116 39.42 -2.85 19.74
C VAL A 116 37.95 -2.83 20.17
N GLN A 117 37.10 -3.39 19.32
CA GLN A 117 35.66 -3.44 19.52
C GLN A 117 35.16 -4.89 19.56
N GLU A 118 33.99 -5.09 20.16
CA GLU A 118 33.26 -6.35 20.10
C GLU A 118 33.03 -6.78 18.64
N TYR A 119 33.30 -8.05 18.36
CA TYR A 119 33.13 -8.62 17.03
C TYR A 119 31.79 -9.35 16.88
N GLN A 120 31.12 -9.14 15.74
CA GLN A 120 30.01 -9.98 15.30
C GLN A 120 30.58 -11.18 14.54
N PRO A 121 30.39 -12.43 15.01
CA PRO A 121 30.94 -13.61 14.32
C PRO A 121 30.35 -13.78 12.92
N ASN A 122 31.21 -14.02 11.93
CA ASN A 122 30.85 -14.15 10.51
C ASN A 122 29.86 -13.06 10.05
N PRO A 123 30.25 -11.78 10.09
CA PRO A 123 29.31 -10.67 9.92
C PRO A 123 28.91 -10.50 8.45
N LEU A 124 27.63 -10.26 8.21
CA LEU A 124 27.10 -9.65 7.00
C LEU A 124 26.47 -8.31 7.35
N SER A 125 26.65 -7.30 6.50
CA SER A 125 25.80 -6.12 6.54
C SER A 125 24.36 -6.50 6.21
N LEU A 126 23.38 -5.74 6.68
CA LEU A 126 21.97 -5.96 6.38
C LEU A 126 21.72 -5.95 4.86
N LYS A 127 22.45 -5.09 4.12
CA LYS A 127 22.43 -5.06 2.65
C LYS A 127 22.79 -6.42 2.06
N ASN A 128 23.94 -6.97 2.45
CA ASN A 128 24.43 -8.25 1.92
C ASN A 128 23.61 -9.44 2.42
N TYR A 129 23.15 -9.38 3.67
CA TYR A 129 22.25 -10.39 4.23
C TYR A 129 20.95 -10.48 3.43
N ALA A 130 20.33 -9.33 3.11
CA ALA A 130 19.11 -9.30 2.29
C ALA A 130 19.35 -9.89 0.90
N LEU A 131 20.45 -9.49 0.23
CA LEU A 131 20.84 -10.01 -1.08
C LEU A 131 21.11 -11.53 -1.09
N GLN A 132 21.51 -12.10 0.04
CA GLN A 132 21.81 -13.53 0.16
C GLN A 132 20.61 -14.37 0.61
N HIS A 133 19.78 -13.85 1.53
CA HIS A 133 18.78 -14.65 2.24
C HIS A 133 17.32 -14.26 1.96
N PHE A 134 17.06 -13.08 1.39
CA PHE A 134 15.69 -12.61 1.09
C PHE A 134 15.39 -12.59 -0.42
N VAL A 135 16.02 -13.48 -1.18
CA VAL A 135 15.84 -13.62 -2.63
C VAL A 135 14.57 -14.41 -2.95
N ALA A 136 13.94 -14.12 -4.09
CA ALA A 136 12.74 -14.81 -4.57
C ALA A 136 13.01 -16.30 -4.92
N PRO A 137 11.99 -17.20 -4.85
CA PRO A 137 10.58 -16.91 -4.55
C PRO A 137 10.33 -16.71 -3.05
N VAL A 138 9.56 -15.66 -2.73
CA VAL A 138 9.37 -15.23 -1.34
C VAL A 138 8.26 -16.03 -0.65
N SER A 139 8.56 -16.60 0.52
CA SER A 139 7.55 -17.17 1.43
C SER A 139 6.99 -16.10 2.39
N GLU A 140 5.79 -16.32 2.94
CA GLU A 140 5.22 -15.44 4.00
C GLU A 140 6.17 -15.33 5.21
N SER A 141 6.97 -16.36 5.49
CA SER A 141 7.99 -16.33 6.54
C SER A 141 9.06 -15.27 6.28
N VAL A 142 9.55 -15.13 5.04
CA VAL A 142 10.56 -14.12 4.69
C VAL A 142 9.98 -12.71 4.85
N LYS A 143 8.72 -12.50 4.43
CA LYS A 143 8.04 -11.21 4.64
C LYS A 143 7.96 -10.85 6.12
N LEU A 144 7.57 -11.79 6.99
CA LEU A 144 7.54 -11.58 8.44
C LEU A 144 8.93 -11.27 9.01
N GLN A 145 9.97 -11.95 8.53
CA GLN A 145 11.35 -11.67 8.93
C GLN A 145 11.80 -10.26 8.53
N CYS A 146 11.51 -9.83 7.29
CA CYS A 146 11.80 -8.46 6.84
C CYS A 146 11.09 -7.41 7.70
N LEU A 147 9.82 -7.63 8.03
CA LEU A 147 9.05 -6.76 8.92
C LEU A 147 9.65 -6.71 10.33
N ASP A 148 10.05 -7.86 10.90
CA ASP A 148 10.67 -7.95 12.23
C ASP A 148 12.04 -7.25 12.28
N VAL A 149 12.89 -7.40 11.25
CA VAL A 149 14.16 -6.65 11.14
C VAL A 149 13.88 -5.16 11.16
N GLY A 150 13.04 -4.70 10.23
CA GLY A 150 12.69 -3.30 10.09
C GLY A 150 12.20 -2.74 11.42
N GLU A 151 11.19 -3.38 12.02
CA GLU A 151 10.58 -2.95 13.27
C GLU A 151 11.59 -2.85 14.41
N SER A 152 12.53 -3.79 14.50
CA SER A 152 13.54 -3.81 15.56
C SER A 152 14.57 -2.69 15.39
N VAL A 153 15.04 -2.49 14.16
CA VAL A 153 16.00 -1.41 13.82
C VAL A 153 15.34 -0.04 14.00
N GLY A 154 14.07 0.10 13.60
CA GLY A 154 13.29 1.33 13.77
C GLY A 154 13.06 1.69 15.24
N LYS A 155 12.68 0.70 16.07
CA LYS A 155 12.53 0.88 17.52
C LYS A 155 13.82 1.28 18.18
N TRP A 156 14.93 0.65 17.79
CA TRP A 156 16.24 0.99 18.31
C TRP A 156 16.66 2.41 17.92
N LEU A 157 16.47 2.83 16.65
CA LEU A 157 16.81 4.18 16.23
C LEU A 157 15.98 5.23 16.98
N ARG A 158 14.67 4.98 17.17
CA ARG A 158 13.81 5.85 17.97
C ARG A 158 14.31 5.96 19.41
N GLY A 159 14.59 4.82 20.03
CA GLY A 159 15.14 4.76 21.39
C GLY A 159 16.48 5.48 21.52
N PHE A 160 17.35 5.35 20.52
CA PHE A 160 18.61 6.09 20.44
C PHE A 160 18.36 7.60 20.35
N HIS A 161 17.52 8.07 19.42
CA HIS A 161 17.20 9.49 19.28
C HIS A 161 16.61 10.08 20.57
N GLU A 162 15.69 9.38 21.23
CA GLU A 162 15.09 9.83 22.49
C GLU A 162 16.10 9.84 23.64
N TRP A 163 16.91 8.79 23.75
CA TRP A 163 17.93 8.68 24.79
C TRP A 163 19.00 9.76 24.64
N SER A 164 19.60 9.87 23.45
CA SER A 164 20.73 10.76 23.17
C SER A 164 20.38 12.24 23.28
N ASN A 165 19.11 12.60 23.02
CA ASN A 165 18.61 13.96 23.10
C ASN A 165 17.90 14.28 24.41
N SER A 166 17.89 13.36 25.38
CA SER A 166 17.38 13.64 26.72
C SER A 166 18.31 14.57 27.49
N THR A 167 17.76 15.34 28.44
CA THR A 167 18.53 16.25 29.29
C THR A 167 19.62 15.55 30.12
N LYS A 168 19.47 14.23 30.34
CA LYS A 168 20.45 13.40 31.06
C LYS A 168 21.71 13.11 30.24
N GLN A 169 21.65 13.22 28.91
CA GLN A 169 22.75 12.90 28.01
C GLN A 169 23.49 14.14 27.47
N CYS A 170 23.54 15.22 28.25
CA CYS A 170 24.20 16.47 27.85
C CYS A 170 25.65 16.28 27.38
N LYS A 171 26.43 15.42 28.06
CA LYS A 171 27.83 15.12 27.69
C LYS A 171 27.93 14.36 26.36
N PHE A 172 27.02 13.42 26.09
CA PHE A 172 26.97 12.73 24.81
C PHE A 172 26.63 13.68 23.68
N ARG A 173 25.72 14.62 23.95
CA ARG A 173 25.39 15.69 23.02
C ARG A 173 26.57 16.62 22.73
N GLU A 174 27.39 16.94 23.73
CA GLU A 174 28.64 17.73 23.54
C GLU A 174 29.64 17.01 22.62
N ILE A 175 29.76 15.69 22.74
CA ILE A 175 30.59 14.86 21.84
C ILE A 175 30.10 15.00 20.39
N ALA A 176 28.79 14.80 20.16
CA ALA A 176 28.20 14.96 18.84
C ALA A 176 28.34 16.40 18.29
N ALA A 177 28.24 17.41 19.16
CA ALA A 177 28.42 18.81 18.80
C ALA A 177 29.86 19.14 18.37
N ALA A 178 30.85 18.45 18.95
CA ALA A 178 32.26 18.65 18.62
C ALA A 178 32.62 18.12 17.22
N ASN A 179 31.83 17.20 16.64
CA ASN A 179 32.12 16.59 15.34
C ASN A 179 31.74 17.47 14.12
N LYS A 180 32.09 18.76 14.17
CA LYS A 180 31.74 19.77 13.16
C LYS A 180 32.35 19.50 11.78
N GLU A 181 33.52 18.89 11.73
CA GLU A 181 34.18 18.57 10.44
C GLU A 181 33.39 17.52 9.68
N MET A 182 32.97 16.43 10.34
CA MET A 182 32.15 15.40 9.73
C MET A 182 30.74 15.91 9.41
N GLN A 183 30.19 16.80 10.24
CA GLN A 183 28.93 17.51 9.96
C GLN A 183 29.00 18.29 8.63
N LYS A 184 30.04 19.10 8.44
CA LYS A 184 30.25 19.85 7.19
C LYS A 184 30.46 18.92 6.00
N LEU A 185 31.25 17.85 6.18
CA LEU A 185 31.49 16.87 5.13
C LEU A 185 30.19 16.19 4.67
N LYS A 186 29.36 15.70 5.60
CA LYS A 186 28.08 15.07 5.26
C LYS A 186 27.11 16.05 4.61
N HIS A 187 27.08 17.29 5.07
CA HIS A 187 26.26 18.34 4.44
C HIS A 187 26.70 18.60 2.99
N TRP A 188 28.01 18.74 2.77
CA TRP A 188 28.57 18.94 1.43
C TRP A 188 28.23 17.78 0.50
N VAL A 189 28.46 16.53 0.95
CA VAL A 189 28.22 15.35 0.11
C VAL A 189 26.73 15.18 -0.22
N ASN A 190 25.83 15.36 0.75
CA ASN A 190 24.40 15.16 0.55
C ASN A 190 23.75 16.31 -0.23
N TYR A 191 24.04 17.55 0.13
CA TYR A 191 23.25 18.70 -0.33
C TYR A 191 24.04 19.63 -1.25
N GLU A 192 25.23 20.09 -0.86
CA GLU A 192 25.96 21.07 -1.68
C GLU A 192 26.38 20.52 -3.06
N ARG A 193 26.57 19.19 -3.16
CA ARG A 193 26.82 18.50 -4.44
C ARG A 193 25.57 18.14 -5.24
N LEU A 194 24.38 18.28 -4.67
CA LEU A 194 23.13 17.90 -5.35
C LEU A 194 22.97 18.60 -6.71
N PRO A 195 23.22 19.92 -6.86
CA PRO A 195 23.18 20.60 -8.16
C PRO A 195 24.07 19.97 -9.24
N SER A 196 25.27 19.51 -8.88
CA SER A 196 26.21 18.86 -9.81
C SER A 196 25.65 17.56 -10.41
N SER A 197 24.63 16.96 -9.79
CA SER A 197 23.98 15.77 -10.35
C SER A 197 23.23 16.04 -11.65
N ILE A 198 22.89 17.31 -11.94
CA ILE A 198 22.27 17.72 -13.21
C ILE A 198 23.21 17.42 -14.39
N GLU A 199 24.52 17.57 -14.22
CA GLU A 199 25.50 17.26 -15.26
C GLU A 199 25.50 15.77 -15.62
N ARG A 200 25.24 14.90 -14.64
CA ARG A 200 25.14 13.45 -14.84
C ARG A 200 23.84 13.04 -15.52
N PHE A 201 22.74 13.74 -15.25
CA PHE A 201 21.40 13.41 -15.76
C PHE A 201 20.64 14.63 -16.30
N PRO A 202 21.13 15.32 -17.34
CA PRO A 202 20.58 16.60 -17.79
C PRO A 202 19.13 16.50 -18.28
N SER A 203 18.77 15.39 -18.94
CA SER A 203 17.40 15.15 -19.43
C SER A 203 16.40 14.82 -18.32
N ILE A 204 16.86 14.42 -17.13
CA ILE A 204 16.00 14.02 -16.01
C ILE A 204 15.89 15.15 -15.00
N LEU A 205 17.03 15.76 -14.64
CA LEU A 205 17.17 16.72 -13.55
C LEU A 205 17.30 18.17 -14.01
N GLY A 206 17.38 18.45 -15.33
CA GLY A 206 17.64 19.78 -15.87
C GLY A 206 16.66 20.87 -15.38
N ASN A 207 15.40 20.51 -15.16
CA ASN A 207 14.37 21.44 -14.68
C ASN A 207 14.38 21.64 -13.15
N CYS A 208 15.26 20.96 -12.41
CA CYS A 208 15.30 20.99 -10.95
C CYS A 208 16.32 22.00 -10.39
N ALA A 209 17.07 22.70 -11.25
CA ALA A 209 18.19 23.57 -10.85
C ALA A 209 17.83 24.56 -9.74
N ASN A 210 16.74 25.32 -9.92
CA ASN A 210 16.29 26.31 -8.94
C ASN A 210 15.88 25.66 -7.61
N THR A 211 15.17 24.52 -7.67
CA THR A 211 14.76 23.77 -6.48
C THR A 211 15.96 23.22 -5.73
N PHE A 212 16.97 22.68 -6.43
CA PHE A 212 18.17 22.16 -5.80
C PHE A 212 18.96 23.27 -5.09
N THR A 213 19.12 24.44 -5.71
CA THR A 213 19.72 25.60 -5.04
C THR A 213 18.96 26.00 -3.77
N ALA A 214 17.63 26.06 -3.84
CA ALA A 214 16.80 26.39 -2.68
C ALA A 214 16.89 25.32 -1.56
N ILE A 215 17.04 24.04 -1.92
CA ILE A 215 17.29 22.95 -0.97
C ILE A 215 18.63 23.17 -0.26
N VAL A 216 19.69 23.50 -0.99
CA VAL A 216 21.01 23.80 -0.39
C VAL A 216 20.88 24.95 0.60
N GLU A 217 20.26 26.07 0.20
CA GLU A 217 20.07 27.22 1.09
C GLU A 217 19.25 26.88 2.35
N LYS A 218 18.17 26.09 2.22
CA LYS A 218 17.35 25.69 3.37
C LYS A 218 18.14 24.79 4.32
N THR A 219 18.80 23.78 3.77
CA THR A 219 19.53 22.78 4.58
C THR A 219 20.78 23.37 5.23
N THR A 220 21.46 24.33 4.58
CA THR A 220 22.53 25.11 5.22
C THR A 220 22.00 25.92 6.41
N ARG A 221 20.85 26.59 6.25
CA ARG A 221 20.19 27.33 7.35
C ARG A 221 19.76 26.44 8.51
N GLU A 222 19.30 25.21 8.24
CA GLU A 222 18.95 24.23 9.28
C GLU A 222 20.14 23.96 10.21
N MET A 223 21.37 23.97 9.68
CA MET A 223 22.59 23.60 10.42
C MET A 223 23.22 24.75 11.23
N GLU A 224 22.69 25.99 11.15
CA GLU A 224 23.31 27.16 11.78
C GLU A 224 23.19 27.16 13.31
N LYS A 225 22.08 26.66 13.83
CA LYS A 225 21.72 26.77 15.25
C LYS A 225 21.71 25.41 15.92
N ASP A 226 22.78 25.11 16.65
CA ASP A 226 22.92 23.84 17.37
C ASP A 226 21.75 23.54 18.30
N GLU A 227 21.11 24.54 18.90
CA GLU A 227 19.93 24.38 19.77
C GLU A 227 18.72 23.71 19.07
N ASN A 228 18.63 23.83 17.75
CA ASN A 228 17.57 23.21 16.94
C ASN A 228 17.96 21.82 16.41
N LEU A 229 19.20 21.39 16.67
CA LEU A 229 19.73 20.13 16.18
C LEU A 229 19.70 19.05 17.24
N GLN A 230 19.59 17.81 16.76
CA GLN A 230 19.54 16.60 17.54
C GLN A 230 20.79 15.76 17.29
N VAL A 231 21.16 14.95 18.27
CA VAL A 231 22.18 13.92 18.09
C VAL A 231 21.61 12.84 17.17
N ILE A 232 22.34 12.57 16.09
CA ILE A 232 22.04 11.51 15.12
C ILE A 232 23.28 10.63 14.92
N HIS A 233 23.10 9.44 14.35
CA HIS A 233 24.20 8.57 13.96
C HIS A 233 24.99 9.18 12.78
N GLY A 234 24.32 9.83 11.84
CA GLY A 234 24.94 10.58 10.74
C GLY A 234 25.44 9.73 9.56
N ASP A 235 25.40 8.41 9.70
CA ASP A 235 25.63 7.42 8.65
C ASP A 235 24.82 6.15 8.93
N PHE A 236 23.52 6.31 9.18
CA PHE A 236 22.64 5.20 9.53
C PHE A 236 22.08 4.52 8.27
N TRP A 237 22.74 3.45 7.83
CA TRP A 237 22.34 2.70 6.63
C TRP A 237 22.55 1.20 6.74
N THR A 238 22.05 0.46 5.76
CA THR A 238 22.06 -1.01 5.73
C THR A 238 23.46 -1.62 5.75
N GLY A 239 24.50 -0.88 5.36
CA GLY A 239 25.91 -1.27 5.49
C GLY A 239 26.41 -1.34 6.94
N ASN A 240 25.90 -0.46 7.80
CA ASN A 240 26.32 -0.28 9.19
C ASN A 240 25.46 -1.06 10.19
N ILE A 241 24.62 -1.97 9.70
CA ILE A 241 23.85 -2.91 10.50
C ILE A 241 24.41 -4.31 10.26
N LEU A 242 25.12 -4.87 11.24
CA LEU A 242 25.75 -6.19 11.10
C LEU A 242 24.89 -7.29 11.72
N LEU A 243 24.75 -8.42 11.02
CA LEU A 243 24.11 -9.64 11.48
C LEU A 243 25.05 -10.83 11.27
N LYS A 244 24.77 -11.95 11.95
CA LYS A 244 25.49 -13.21 11.68
C LYS A 244 25.05 -13.78 10.33
N CYS A 245 26.00 -14.26 9.54
CA CYS A 245 25.77 -14.97 8.27
C CYS A 245 25.16 -16.37 8.53
N GLN A 246 23.87 -16.41 8.88
CA GLN A 246 23.13 -17.65 9.06
C GLN A 246 21.67 -17.47 8.64
N PRO A 247 21.01 -18.52 8.10
CA PRO A 247 19.57 -18.49 7.85
C PRO A 247 18.76 -18.18 9.11
N TRP A 248 17.53 -17.71 8.92
CA TRP A 248 16.66 -17.33 10.03
C TRP A 248 15.71 -18.48 10.37
N ASP A 249 16.21 -19.47 11.11
CA ASP A 249 15.60 -20.79 11.27
C ASP A 249 15.07 -21.10 12.67
N SER A 250 15.29 -20.25 13.69
CA SER A 250 14.50 -20.15 14.96
C SER A 250 15.22 -19.40 16.09
N GLU A 251 16.52 -19.14 15.95
CA GLU A 251 17.29 -18.40 16.96
C GLU A 251 17.00 -16.89 16.92
N ARG A 252 17.29 -16.25 18.06
CA ARG A 252 17.22 -14.81 18.19
C ARG A 252 18.41 -14.16 17.48
N ASN A 253 18.15 -13.42 16.42
CA ASN A 253 19.19 -12.76 15.63
C ASN A 253 19.65 -11.46 16.29
N ARG A 254 20.94 -11.37 16.55
CA ARG A 254 21.57 -10.14 17.05
C ARG A 254 21.98 -9.25 15.88
N LEU A 255 21.60 -7.98 15.96
CA LEU A 255 21.98 -6.91 15.05
C LEU A 255 22.87 -5.92 15.81
N LEU A 256 24.00 -5.54 15.21
CA LEU A 256 24.88 -4.51 15.74
C LEU A 256 24.88 -3.27 14.86
N VAL A 257 24.63 -2.12 15.47
CA VAL A 257 24.78 -0.80 14.85
C VAL A 257 26.21 -0.33 15.07
N VAL A 258 26.97 -0.26 13.98
CA VAL A 258 28.42 0.01 13.98
C VAL A 258 28.74 1.33 13.29
N ASP A 259 30.02 1.71 13.35
CA ASP A 259 30.59 2.86 12.64
C ASP A 259 30.09 4.23 13.10
N TRP A 260 30.47 4.59 14.33
CA TRP A 260 30.00 5.81 15.01
C TRP A 260 30.85 7.06 14.75
N GLU A 261 31.78 6.99 13.80
CA GLU A 261 32.70 8.10 13.48
C GLU A 261 31.98 9.34 12.90
N MET A 262 30.76 9.13 12.37
CA MET A 262 29.90 10.17 11.81
C MET A 262 28.85 10.72 12.79
N CYS A 263 28.87 10.28 14.05
CA CYS A 263 27.94 10.78 15.08
C CYS A 263 28.06 12.31 15.20
N MET A 264 26.95 13.02 15.05
CA MET A 264 26.94 14.48 14.92
C MET A 264 25.62 15.10 15.35
N LEU A 265 25.59 16.42 15.47
CA LEU A 265 24.34 17.18 15.51
C LEU A 265 23.78 17.39 14.10
N ALA A 266 22.53 17.01 13.86
CA ALA A 266 21.78 17.36 12.66
C ALA A 266 20.27 17.19 12.90
N VAL A 267 19.46 17.21 11.85
CA VAL A 267 18.03 16.89 11.97
C VAL A 267 17.82 15.37 11.88
N ALA A 268 17.07 14.77 12.82
CA ALA A 268 16.81 13.33 12.87
C ALA A 268 16.24 12.67 11.59
N PRO A 269 15.50 13.37 10.71
CA PRO A 269 15.08 12.81 9.41
C PRO A 269 16.20 12.26 8.52
N LEU A 270 17.47 12.66 8.75
CA LEU A 270 18.59 12.18 7.94
C LEU A 270 18.85 10.68 8.14
N ASP A 271 18.87 10.20 9.39
CA ASP A 271 19.10 8.78 9.68
C ASP A 271 17.98 7.90 9.09
N LEU A 272 16.73 8.37 9.11
CA LEU A 272 15.63 7.62 8.49
C LEU A 272 15.73 7.66 6.96
N GLY A 273 15.98 8.83 6.39
CA GLY A 273 16.01 8.99 4.94
C GLY A 273 17.11 8.16 4.29
N GLN A 274 18.29 8.11 4.90
CA GLN A 274 19.41 7.31 4.42
C GLN A 274 19.09 5.81 4.49
N MET A 275 18.58 5.31 5.63
CA MET A 275 18.15 3.91 5.76
C MET A 275 17.05 3.53 4.76
N ILE A 276 16.03 4.37 4.60
CA ILE A 276 14.91 4.12 3.67
C ILE A 276 15.41 4.07 2.23
N ALA A 277 16.26 5.00 1.81
CA ALA A 277 16.82 5.02 0.46
C ALA A 277 17.58 3.74 0.15
N GLU A 278 18.47 3.32 1.05
CA GLU A 278 19.30 2.12 0.88
C GLU A 278 18.49 0.82 0.89
N LEU A 279 17.39 0.76 1.65
CA LEU A 279 16.44 -0.35 1.57
C LEU A 279 15.61 -0.31 0.28
N TYR A 280 15.23 0.88 -0.20
CA TYR A 280 14.42 1.03 -1.40
C TYR A 280 15.20 0.70 -2.68
N GLU A 281 16.51 0.93 -2.68
CA GLU A 281 17.41 0.51 -3.74
C GLU A 281 17.30 -1.01 -4.04
N LEU A 282 17.06 -1.86 -3.03
CA LEU A 282 16.81 -3.30 -3.25
C LEU A 282 15.61 -3.53 -4.18
N LYS A 283 14.56 -2.71 -4.08
CA LYS A 283 13.41 -2.77 -5.00
C LYS A 283 13.77 -2.23 -6.37
N LEU A 284 14.38 -1.04 -6.42
CA LEU A 284 14.66 -0.36 -7.69
C LEU A 284 15.65 -1.13 -8.58
N TYR A 285 16.66 -1.77 -7.99
CA TYR A 285 17.71 -2.45 -8.74
C TYR A 285 17.52 -3.96 -8.85
N LYS A 286 16.97 -4.61 -7.81
CA LYS A 286 16.89 -6.07 -7.74
C LYS A 286 15.46 -6.60 -7.77
N ASP A 287 14.46 -5.72 -7.86
CA ASP A 287 13.04 -6.03 -7.79
C ASP A 287 12.65 -6.85 -6.54
N MET A 288 13.35 -6.62 -5.42
CA MET A 288 13.15 -7.36 -4.18
C MET A 288 12.09 -6.67 -3.31
N ASP A 289 10.98 -7.37 -3.04
CA ASP A 289 9.95 -6.90 -2.10
C ASP A 289 10.45 -6.85 -0.63
N ALA A 290 11.59 -7.48 -0.34
CA ALA A 290 12.27 -7.40 0.95
C ALA A 290 12.57 -5.95 1.38
N GLY A 291 12.96 -5.08 0.44
CA GLY A 291 13.22 -3.67 0.71
C GLY A 291 11.97 -2.95 1.26
N PRO A 292 10.86 -2.92 0.50
CA PRO A 292 9.59 -2.34 0.95
C PRO A 292 9.06 -2.93 2.26
N TRP A 293 9.19 -4.24 2.49
CA TRP A 293 8.78 -4.84 3.77
C TRP A 293 9.66 -4.40 4.95
N MET A 294 10.97 -4.31 4.75
CA MET A 294 11.86 -3.77 5.78
C MET A 294 11.58 -2.29 6.05
N ILE A 295 11.29 -1.48 5.01
CA ILE A 295 10.87 -0.07 5.18
C ILE A 295 9.57 0.00 6.00
N GLN A 296 8.58 -0.84 5.67
CA GLN A 296 7.32 -0.90 6.39
C GLN A 296 7.52 -1.23 7.88
N GLY A 297 8.34 -2.25 8.17
CA GLY A 297 8.73 -2.59 9.54
C GLY A 297 9.45 -1.42 10.22
N PHE A 298 10.43 -0.83 9.53
CA PHE A 298 11.26 0.27 10.04
C PHE A 298 10.45 1.48 10.45
N LEU A 299 9.54 1.93 9.60
CA LEU A 299 8.63 3.04 9.91
C LEU A 299 7.69 2.70 11.07
N LYS A 300 7.13 1.48 11.10
CA LYS A 300 6.30 1.02 12.21
C LYS A 300 7.08 1.02 13.53
N GLY A 301 8.34 0.58 13.50
CA GLY A 301 9.22 0.52 14.66
C GLY A 301 9.63 1.89 15.16
N TYR A 302 9.93 2.83 14.26
CA TYR A 302 10.27 4.20 14.63
C TYR A 302 9.07 4.97 15.21
N GLY A 303 7.88 4.66 14.73
CA GLY A 303 6.62 5.21 15.23
C GLY A 303 6.12 6.42 14.44
N VAL A 304 5.01 6.99 14.92
CA VAL A 304 4.33 8.12 14.28
C VAL A 304 5.18 9.39 14.36
N VAL A 305 5.20 10.14 13.26
CA VAL A 305 5.88 11.42 13.11
C VAL A 305 4.93 12.44 12.48
N ASP A 306 5.22 13.72 12.62
CA ASP A 306 4.45 14.78 11.95
C ASP A 306 4.80 14.90 10.46
N ASP A 307 3.98 15.66 9.73
CA ASP A 307 4.11 15.86 8.28
C ASP A 307 5.46 16.54 7.93
N GLU A 308 5.94 17.47 8.75
CA GLU A 308 7.21 18.17 8.50
C GLU A 308 8.39 17.19 8.55
N PHE A 309 8.42 16.33 9.57
CA PHE A 309 9.40 15.27 9.71
C PHE A 309 9.32 14.27 8.55
N ALA A 310 8.11 13.85 8.18
CA ALA A 310 7.89 12.90 7.08
C ALA A 310 8.37 13.46 5.74
N PHE A 311 8.00 14.69 5.38
CA PHE A 311 8.46 15.32 4.14
C PHE A 311 9.96 15.60 4.16
N ARG A 312 10.54 15.98 5.31
CA ARG A 312 11.99 16.19 5.41
C ARG A 312 12.76 14.87 5.26
N THR A 313 12.18 13.76 5.71
CA THR A 313 12.70 12.40 5.52
C THR A 313 12.65 12.02 4.04
N LEU A 314 11.48 12.14 3.39
CA LEU A 314 11.31 11.82 1.97
C LEU A 314 12.18 12.69 1.05
N LEU A 315 12.36 13.98 1.38
CA LEU A 315 13.31 14.85 0.71
C LEU A 315 14.72 14.26 0.78
N HIS A 316 15.14 13.78 1.96
CA HIS A 316 16.45 13.17 2.11
C HIS A 316 16.56 11.82 1.38
N VAL A 317 15.49 11.01 1.36
CA VAL A 317 15.46 9.78 0.53
C VAL A 317 15.75 10.12 -0.93
N GLY A 318 15.04 11.09 -1.50
CA GLY A 318 15.24 11.48 -2.89
C GLY A 318 16.63 12.04 -3.17
N VAL A 319 17.16 12.88 -2.27
CA VAL A 319 18.53 13.39 -2.34
C VAL A 319 19.56 12.26 -2.29
N HIS A 320 19.39 11.28 -1.40
CA HIS A 320 20.29 10.14 -1.28
C HIS A 320 20.27 9.26 -2.54
N LEU A 321 19.10 8.98 -3.10
CA LEU A 321 18.97 8.22 -4.35
C LEU A 321 19.70 8.91 -5.51
N ILE A 322 19.56 10.23 -5.64
CA ILE A 322 20.27 11.02 -6.67
C ILE A 322 21.78 11.02 -6.41
N GLY A 323 22.19 11.30 -5.18
CA GLY A 323 23.59 11.48 -4.79
C GLY A 323 24.38 10.17 -4.80
N PHE A 324 23.91 9.19 -4.02
CA PHE A 324 24.59 7.91 -3.78
C PHE A 324 23.99 6.78 -4.61
N GLY A 325 22.66 6.65 -4.64
CA GLY A 325 21.98 5.52 -5.28
C GLY A 325 22.27 5.39 -6.78
N THR A 326 22.65 6.48 -7.46
CA THR A 326 23.07 6.47 -8.88
C THR A 326 24.57 6.23 -9.10
N THR A 327 25.36 6.13 -8.03
CA THR A 327 26.84 6.01 -8.09
C THR A 327 27.36 4.64 -7.67
N VAL A 328 26.48 3.75 -7.20
CA VAL A 328 26.86 2.42 -6.75
C VAL A 328 27.32 1.60 -7.96
N GLN A 329 28.60 1.27 -8.00
CA GLN A 329 29.18 0.47 -9.07
C GLN A 329 28.57 -0.94 -9.10
N ASP A 330 28.36 -1.47 -10.30
CA ASP A 330 27.88 -2.84 -10.59
C ASP A 330 26.51 -3.21 -9.97
N TRP A 331 25.75 -2.21 -9.53
CA TRP A 331 24.46 -2.45 -8.87
C TRP A 331 23.29 -2.61 -9.84
N GLY A 332 23.37 -2.01 -11.03
CA GLY A 332 22.36 -2.15 -12.07
C GLY A 332 22.80 -1.64 -13.44
N THR A 333 21.91 -1.78 -14.42
CA THR A 333 22.13 -1.28 -15.78
C THR A 333 22.00 0.25 -15.83
N GLU A 334 22.51 0.88 -16.89
CA GLU A 334 22.36 2.33 -17.11
C GLU A 334 20.87 2.77 -17.09
N GLN A 335 19.97 1.92 -17.60
CA GLN A 335 18.53 2.19 -17.57
C GLN A 335 17.98 2.17 -16.14
N GLN A 336 18.41 1.23 -15.30
CA GLN A 336 18.02 1.20 -13.89
C GLN A 336 18.56 2.42 -13.15
N ILE A 337 19.81 2.82 -13.40
CA ILE A 337 20.41 4.04 -12.83
C ILE A 337 19.59 5.28 -13.19
N LYS A 338 19.18 5.43 -14.46
CA LYS A 338 18.27 6.52 -14.90
C LYS A 338 16.91 6.43 -14.21
N GLY A 339 16.40 5.22 -14.00
CA GLY A 339 15.18 4.99 -13.20
C GLY A 339 15.32 5.52 -11.78
N VAL A 340 16.40 5.17 -11.08
CA VAL A 340 16.70 5.68 -9.73
C VAL A 340 16.84 7.20 -9.70
N ALA A 341 17.48 7.80 -10.70
CA ALA A 341 17.57 9.25 -10.81
C ALA A 341 16.18 9.91 -10.97
N SER A 342 15.29 9.31 -11.77
CA SER A 342 13.91 9.80 -11.96
C SER A 342 13.08 9.65 -10.67
N GLU A 343 13.16 8.50 -10.00
CA GLU A 343 12.47 8.27 -8.72
C GLU A 343 12.95 9.26 -7.65
N GLY A 344 14.28 9.45 -7.54
CA GLY A 344 14.86 10.42 -6.62
C GLY A 344 14.40 11.85 -6.92
N ARG A 345 14.33 12.24 -8.20
CA ARG A 345 13.77 13.55 -8.61
C ARG A 345 12.33 13.71 -8.13
N ASP A 346 11.47 12.73 -8.41
CA ASP A 346 10.04 12.83 -8.12
C ASP A 346 9.82 12.92 -6.60
N LEU A 347 10.57 12.15 -5.81
CA LEU A 347 10.57 12.25 -4.35
C LEU A 347 11.03 13.63 -3.87
N VAL A 348 12.11 14.19 -4.42
CA VAL A 348 12.59 15.53 -4.05
C VAL A 348 11.53 16.58 -4.35
N MET A 349 10.97 16.59 -5.56
CA MET A 349 10.01 17.61 -6.00
C MET A 349 8.71 17.53 -5.19
N ASN A 350 8.14 16.33 -5.04
CA ASN A 350 6.90 16.15 -4.28
C ASN A 350 7.07 16.51 -2.80
N SER A 351 8.24 16.18 -2.21
CA SER A 351 8.55 16.51 -0.82
C SER A 351 8.82 18.00 -0.61
N TRP A 352 9.48 18.65 -1.57
CA TRP A 352 9.78 20.08 -1.52
C TRP A 352 8.52 20.94 -1.59
N GLU A 353 7.58 20.56 -2.44
CA GLU A 353 6.26 21.21 -2.55
C GLU A 353 5.33 20.87 -1.37
N LYS A 354 5.75 19.98 -0.45
CA LYS A 354 4.95 19.45 0.67
C LYS A 354 3.59 18.93 0.21
N ASN A 355 3.55 18.30 -0.96
CA ASN A 355 2.32 18.03 -1.65
C ASN A 355 1.64 16.75 -1.10
N ARG A 356 1.00 16.88 0.08
CA ARG A 356 0.25 15.80 0.75
C ARG A 356 -0.89 15.28 -0.12
N GLU A 357 -1.54 16.18 -0.85
CA GLU A 357 -2.62 15.89 -1.79
C GLU A 357 -2.14 14.91 -2.88
N THR A 358 -1.06 15.23 -3.61
CA THR A 358 -0.55 14.32 -4.66
C THR A 358 -0.04 12.99 -4.14
N CYS A 359 0.62 12.92 -2.98
CA CYS A 359 1.11 11.65 -2.45
C CYS A 359 -0.05 10.69 -2.12
N TYR A 360 -1.09 11.20 -1.47
CA TYR A 360 -2.27 10.41 -1.14
C TYR A 360 -3.09 10.06 -2.38
N GLU A 361 -3.27 11.02 -3.30
CA GLU A 361 -3.93 10.79 -4.58
C GLU A 361 -3.23 9.69 -5.40
N GLN A 362 -1.90 9.76 -5.50
CA GLN A 362 -1.09 8.75 -6.19
C GLN A 362 -1.20 7.40 -5.49
N HIS A 363 -1.20 7.35 -4.16
CA HIS A 363 -1.37 6.11 -3.41
C HIS A 363 -2.68 5.39 -3.77
N ILE A 364 -3.80 6.12 -3.78
CA ILE A 364 -5.11 5.56 -4.15
C ILE A 364 -5.15 5.20 -5.63
N ALA A 365 -4.67 6.07 -6.51
CA ALA A 365 -4.64 5.83 -7.95
C ALA A 365 -3.80 4.59 -8.31
N GLN A 366 -2.62 4.41 -7.71
CA GLN A 366 -1.76 3.25 -7.94
C GLN A 366 -2.44 1.94 -7.54
N ARG A 367 -3.20 1.92 -6.43
CA ARG A 367 -3.94 0.71 -6.00
C ARG A 367 -5.02 0.35 -7.00
N VAL A 368 -5.78 1.33 -7.48
CA VAL A 368 -6.80 1.13 -8.52
C VAL A 368 -6.18 0.67 -9.84
N ILE A 369 -5.11 1.34 -10.30
CA ILE A 369 -4.43 1.02 -11.57
C ILE A 369 -3.77 -0.37 -11.51
N LYS A 370 -3.18 -0.75 -10.38
CA LYS A 370 -2.62 -2.10 -10.18
C LYS A 370 -3.71 -3.16 -10.31
N ARG A 371 -4.90 -2.91 -9.78
CA ARG A 371 -6.05 -3.82 -9.93
C ARG A 371 -6.59 -3.85 -11.36
N LEU A 372 -6.58 -2.73 -12.06
CA LEU A 372 -6.99 -2.63 -13.47
C LEU A 372 -6.13 -3.50 -14.42
N ALA A 373 -4.90 -3.84 -14.02
CA ALA A 373 -4.05 -4.74 -14.79
C ALA A 373 -4.62 -6.17 -14.93
N GLN A 374 -5.39 -6.65 -13.94
CA GLN A 374 -5.93 -8.01 -13.94
C GLN A 374 -7.03 -8.21 -15.00
N PRO A 375 -8.09 -7.38 -15.07
CA PRO A 375 -9.10 -7.46 -16.14
C PRO A 375 -8.49 -7.49 -17.53
N TYR A 376 -7.46 -6.68 -17.78
CA TYR A 376 -6.80 -6.64 -19.08
C TYR A 376 -6.05 -7.93 -19.40
N LYS A 377 -5.36 -8.53 -18.42
CA LYS A 377 -4.68 -9.81 -18.61
C LYS A 377 -5.66 -10.92 -18.95
N ASP A 378 -6.80 -10.97 -18.27
CA ASP A 378 -7.80 -12.03 -18.41
C ASP A 378 -8.49 -12.04 -19.77
N ILE A 379 -8.50 -10.92 -20.49
CA ILE A 379 -9.12 -10.79 -21.81
C ILE A 379 -8.10 -10.59 -22.94
N LYS A 380 -6.81 -10.47 -22.63
CA LYS A 380 -5.77 -10.13 -23.62
C LYS A 380 -5.74 -11.10 -24.80
N GLU A 381 -6.02 -12.38 -24.56
CA GLU A 381 -6.07 -13.43 -25.59
C GLU A 381 -7.32 -13.32 -26.48
N ASN A 382 -8.39 -12.70 -25.97
CA ASN A 382 -9.67 -12.52 -26.66
C ASN A 382 -9.78 -11.19 -27.41
N ILE A 383 -8.81 -10.28 -27.24
CA ILE A 383 -8.76 -9.00 -27.93
C ILE A 383 -7.92 -9.15 -29.21
N ALA A 384 -8.43 -8.65 -30.34
CA ALA A 384 -7.70 -8.64 -31.60
C ALA A 384 -6.30 -8.03 -31.43
N SER A 385 -5.27 -8.64 -32.03
CA SER A 385 -3.88 -8.18 -31.90
C SER A 385 -3.57 -6.88 -32.67
N THR A 386 -4.58 -6.15 -33.12
CA THR A 386 -4.40 -4.90 -33.85
C THR A 386 -4.01 -3.76 -32.89
N PRO A 387 -3.25 -2.75 -33.35
CA PRO A 387 -2.87 -1.60 -32.54
C PRO A 387 -4.06 -0.84 -31.94
N ASP A 388 -5.18 -0.81 -32.67
CA ASP A 388 -6.39 -0.08 -32.30
C ASP A 388 -7.36 -0.85 -31.39
N ALA A 389 -7.11 -2.14 -31.15
CA ALA A 389 -7.99 -2.94 -30.32
C ALA A 389 -7.91 -2.51 -28.85
N LYS A 390 -9.07 -2.22 -28.27
CA LYS A 390 -9.25 -1.78 -26.88
C LYS A 390 -10.17 -2.72 -26.12
N ALA A 391 -9.81 -2.99 -24.88
CA ALA A 391 -10.73 -3.60 -23.93
C ALA A 391 -11.90 -2.65 -23.66
N LYS A 392 -13.13 -3.17 -23.71
CA LYS A 392 -14.36 -2.39 -23.44
C LYS A 392 -14.89 -2.71 -22.05
N TYR A 393 -15.00 -1.72 -21.19
CA TYR A 393 -15.49 -1.91 -19.82
C TYR A 393 -16.75 -1.09 -19.57
N LEU A 394 -17.75 -1.68 -18.91
CA LEU A 394 -18.89 -0.95 -18.38
C LEU A 394 -18.63 -0.62 -16.91
N LEU A 395 -18.78 0.65 -16.50
CA LEU A 395 -18.59 1.10 -15.12
C LEU A 395 -19.91 1.58 -14.52
N GLY A 396 -20.33 0.99 -13.40
CA GLY A 396 -21.49 1.47 -12.66
C GLY A 396 -21.20 2.75 -11.86
N LEU A 397 -22.01 3.79 -12.05
CA LEU A 397 -21.96 5.06 -11.34
C LEU A 397 -23.20 5.23 -10.45
N SER A 398 -22.99 5.31 -9.14
CA SER A 398 -24.07 5.49 -8.16
C SER A 398 -24.22 6.94 -7.68
N PHE A 399 -23.38 7.86 -8.17
CA PHE A 399 -23.12 9.19 -7.59
C PHE A 399 -22.62 9.22 -6.14
N GLY A 400 -22.51 8.07 -5.46
CA GLY A 400 -21.79 7.97 -4.19
C GLY A 400 -20.28 8.16 -4.34
N VAL A 401 -19.63 8.56 -3.25
CA VAL A 401 -18.21 8.93 -3.20
C VAL A 401 -17.29 7.87 -3.84
N SER A 402 -17.57 6.58 -3.64
CA SER A 402 -16.72 5.50 -4.15
C SER A 402 -16.75 5.39 -5.67
N SER A 403 -17.94 5.38 -6.28
CA SER A 403 -18.05 5.38 -7.75
C SER A 403 -17.54 6.67 -8.38
N ALA A 404 -17.77 7.82 -7.74
CA ALA A 404 -17.30 9.11 -8.23
C ALA A 404 -15.77 9.21 -8.22
N SER A 405 -15.12 8.79 -7.14
CA SER A 405 -13.66 8.72 -7.06
C SER A 405 -13.06 7.76 -8.09
N LEU A 406 -13.70 6.60 -8.33
CA LEU A 406 -13.24 5.66 -9.35
C LEU A 406 -13.30 6.28 -10.76
N VAL A 407 -14.36 7.02 -11.09
CA VAL A 407 -14.47 7.75 -12.36
C VAL A 407 -13.29 8.72 -12.52
N GLN A 408 -13.00 9.56 -11.52
CA GLN A 408 -11.88 10.50 -11.62
C GLN A 408 -10.52 9.79 -11.77
N VAL A 409 -10.27 8.72 -11.00
CA VAL A 409 -9.01 7.97 -11.09
C VAL A 409 -8.81 7.41 -12.50
N LEU A 410 -9.86 6.84 -13.10
CA LEU A 410 -9.79 6.28 -14.45
C LEU A 410 -9.65 7.37 -15.52
N ASP A 411 -10.35 8.50 -15.39
CA ASP A 411 -10.23 9.65 -16.29
C ASP A 411 -8.80 10.20 -16.28
N ARG A 412 -8.23 10.43 -15.09
CA ARG A 412 -6.85 10.90 -14.92
C ARG A 412 -5.82 9.91 -15.45
N ASN A 413 -6.04 8.61 -15.27
CA ASN A 413 -5.17 7.60 -15.85
C ASN A 413 -5.21 7.63 -17.40
N LEU A 414 -6.41 7.73 -17.98
CA LEU A 414 -6.59 7.85 -19.43
C LEU A 414 -5.94 9.13 -19.97
N GLN A 415 -6.10 10.25 -19.27
CA GLN A 415 -5.45 11.52 -19.60
C GLN A 415 -3.92 11.38 -19.53
N GLY A 416 -3.38 10.83 -18.44
CA GLY A 416 -1.93 10.64 -18.28
C GLY A 416 -1.31 9.70 -19.32
N LEU A 417 -2.04 8.69 -19.79
CA LEU A 417 -1.62 7.85 -20.92
C LEU A 417 -1.56 8.66 -22.23
N LYS A 418 -2.56 9.51 -22.49
CA LYS A 418 -2.58 10.39 -23.68
C LYS A 418 -1.45 11.42 -23.65
N ASP A 419 -1.26 12.09 -22.52
CA ASP A 419 -0.24 13.14 -22.35
C ASP A 419 1.18 12.59 -22.54
N LYS A 420 1.42 11.35 -22.08
CA LYS A 420 2.71 10.65 -22.25
C LYS A 420 2.85 9.95 -23.61
N ASN A 421 1.86 10.08 -24.50
CA ASN A 421 1.78 9.39 -25.79
C ASN A 421 1.96 7.86 -25.66
N LEU A 422 1.40 7.29 -24.59
CA LEU A 422 1.40 5.85 -24.31
C LEU A 422 0.14 5.18 -24.90
N ARG A 423 0.23 3.88 -25.19
CA ARG A 423 -0.90 3.11 -25.72
C ARG A 423 -2.07 3.08 -24.73
N VAL A 424 -3.24 3.56 -25.16
CA VAL A 424 -4.50 3.43 -24.44
C VAL A 424 -5.15 2.09 -24.79
N ALA A 425 -4.98 1.09 -23.92
CA ALA A 425 -5.39 -0.29 -24.18
C ALA A 425 -6.86 -0.61 -23.81
N TYR A 426 -7.61 0.36 -23.29
CA TYR A 426 -8.99 0.17 -22.86
C TYR A 426 -9.84 1.44 -23.04
N GLU A 427 -11.16 1.25 -23.07
CA GLU A 427 -12.17 2.29 -23.00
C GLU A 427 -13.21 1.96 -21.93
N VAL A 428 -13.79 2.99 -21.34
CA VAL A 428 -14.76 2.87 -20.24
C VAL A 428 -16.06 3.54 -20.65
N HIS A 429 -17.16 2.84 -20.43
CA HIS A 429 -18.52 3.34 -20.62
C HIS A 429 -19.21 3.39 -19.25
N VAL A 430 -19.41 4.59 -18.74
CA VAL A 430 -20.00 4.84 -17.43
C VAL A 430 -21.53 4.85 -17.54
N VAL A 431 -22.20 4.12 -16.66
CA VAL A 431 -23.66 4.04 -16.62
C VAL A 431 -24.15 4.37 -15.22
N HIS A 432 -25.01 5.37 -15.13
CA HIS A 432 -25.82 5.63 -13.95
C HIS A 432 -27.20 4.99 -14.13
N ILE A 433 -27.65 4.20 -13.15
CA ILE A 433 -29.02 3.71 -13.10
C ILE A 433 -29.82 4.67 -12.23
N ASP A 434 -30.76 5.40 -12.84
CA ASP A 434 -31.62 6.35 -12.14
C ASP A 434 -32.70 5.59 -11.38
N THR A 435 -32.54 5.52 -10.06
CA THR A 435 -33.46 4.83 -9.15
C THR A 435 -34.63 5.70 -8.70
N ASP A 436 -34.70 6.97 -9.12
CA ASP A 436 -35.83 7.83 -8.79
C ASP A 436 -37.06 7.44 -9.64
N LEU A 437 -38.07 6.89 -8.96
CA LEU A 437 -39.34 6.48 -9.57
C LEU A 437 -40.44 7.53 -9.37
N LEU A 438 -40.13 8.69 -8.78
CA LEU A 438 -41.01 9.85 -8.73
C LEU A 438 -40.99 10.52 -10.10
N GLY A 439 -41.66 9.91 -11.07
CA GLY A 439 -41.81 10.50 -12.39
C GLY A 439 -42.31 11.94 -12.28
N ASN A 440 -41.61 12.87 -12.94
CA ASN A 440 -42.16 14.16 -13.31
C ASN A 440 -43.55 13.90 -13.90
N THR A 441 -44.60 14.43 -13.27
CA THR A 441 -45.88 14.63 -13.95
C THR A 441 -45.58 15.28 -15.30
N PRO A 442 -46.15 14.82 -16.42
CA PRO A 442 -45.94 15.42 -17.72
C PRO A 442 -46.65 16.78 -17.79
N THR A 443 -46.18 17.76 -17.03
CA THR A 443 -46.49 19.16 -17.18
C THR A 443 -45.36 19.78 -17.98
N SER A 444 -45.40 19.62 -19.30
CA SER A 444 -44.84 20.57 -20.28
C SER A 444 -43.54 21.31 -19.89
N SER A 445 -42.51 20.64 -19.41
CA SER A 445 -41.20 21.25 -19.19
C SER A 445 -40.10 20.38 -19.76
N THR A 446 -39.34 20.98 -20.66
CA THR A 446 -38.10 20.53 -21.29
C THR A 446 -36.92 20.41 -20.31
N GLU A 447 -37.19 20.28 -19.00
CA GLU A 447 -36.12 20.21 -18.00
C GLU A 447 -35.59 18.77 -17.84
N PRO A 448 -34.27 18.55 -17.94
CA PRO A 448 -33.67 17.23 -17.74
C PRO A 448 -33.88 16.76 -16.29
N SER A 449 -34.08 15.45 -16.11
CA SER A 449 -34.16 14.84 -14.77
C SER A 449 -32.95 15.20 -13.90
N GLY A 450 -33.13 15.24 -12.57
CA GLY A 450 -32.05 15.61 -11.64
C GLY A 450 -30.77 14.78 -11.85
N ALA A 451 -30.92 13.48 -12.13
CA ALA A 451 -29.80 12.58 -12.45
C ALA A 451 -29.07 12.98 -13.75
N ASN A 452 -29.80 13.40 -14.80
CA ASN A 452 -29.19 13.85 -16.05
C ASN A 452 -28.41 15.16 -15.86
N GLN A 453 -28.92 16.10 -15.06
CA GLN A 453 -28.20 17.34 -14.75
C GLN A 453 -26.86 17.07 -14.06
N VAL A 454 -26.84 16.10 -13.12
CA VAL A 454 -25.61 15.67 -12.46
C VAL A 454 -24.66 15.01 -13.46
N LEU A 455 -25.18 14.10 -14.30
CA LEU A 455 -24.36 13.40 -15.29
C LEU A 455 -23.73 14.35 -16.31
N GLU A 456 -24.40 15.44 -16.71
CA GLU A 456 -23.78 16.45 -17.59
C GLU A 456 -22.56 17.09 -16.93
N LYS A 457 -22.60 17.39 -15.63
CA LYS A 457 -21.41 17.88 -14.89
C LYS A 457 -20.28 16.85 -14.88
N TYR A 458 -20.61 15.55 -14.76
CA TYR A 458 -19.62 14.48 -14.88
C TYR A 458 -18.99 14.43 -16.28
N LYS A 459 -19.79 14.59 -17.35
CA LYS A 459 -19.28 14.61 -18.73
C LYS A 459 -18.36 15.80 -18.99
N GLU A 460 -18.71 16.97 -18.44
CA GLU A 460 -17.88 18.18 -18.52
C GLU A 460 -16.55 18.00 -17.79
N GLN A 461 -16.57 17.40 -16.59
CA GLN A 461 -15.38 17.24 -15.76
C GLN A 461 -14.49 16.06 -16.17
N PHE A 462 -15.04 15.01 -16.79
CA PHE A 462 -14.33 13.76 -17.13
C PHE A 462 -14.53 13.37 -18.60
N PRO A 463 -13.90 14.09 -19.54
CA PRO A 463 -14.15 13.94 -20.97
C PRO A 463 -13.54 12.67 -21.60
N ASN A 464 -12.72 11.90 -20.86
CA ASN A 464 -12.02 10.75 -21.42
C ASN A 464 -12.86 9.46 -21.47
N MET A 465 -14.11 9.48 -21.00
CA MET A 465 -15.01 8.33 -20.93
C MET A 465 -16.39 8.69 -21.48
N SER A 466 -17.12 7.71 -22.01
CA SER A 466 -18.52 7.92 -22.39
C SER A 466 -19.44 7.68 -21.18
N MET A 467 -20.54 8.43 -21.08
CA MET A 467 -21.44 8.35 -19.93
C MET A 467 -22.91 8.41 -20.36
N GLN A 468 -23.77 7.63 -19.70
CA GLN A 468 -25.22 7.67 -19.90
C GLN A 468 -26.01 7.38 -18.62
N THR A 469 -27.25 7.86 -18.60
CA THR A 469 -28.26 7.53 -17.60
C THR A 469 -29.23 6.50 -18.17
N VAL A 470 -29.62 5.51 -17.37
CA VAL A 470 -30.65 4.51 -17.72
C VAL A 470 -31.68 4.48 -16.57
N PRO A 471 -32.98 4.64 -16.83
CA PRO A 471 -33.98 4.59 -15.78
C PRO A 471 -34.15 3.17 -15.24
N LEU A 472 -34.33 3.02 -13.92
CA LEU A 472 -34.55 1.71 -13.29
C LEU A 472 -35.77 0.97 -13.87
N SER A 473 -36.76 1.71 -14.38
CA SER A 473 -37.95 1.14 -15.04
C SER A 473 -37.62 0.29 -16.27
N ASP A 474 -36.46 0.48 -16.90
CA ASP A 474 -36.02 -0.37 -18.02
C ASP A 474 -35.80 -1.83 -17.58
N ALA A 475 -35.69 -2.08 -16.27
CA ALA A 475 -35.62 -3.43 -15.73
C ALA A 475 -36.83 -4.28 -16.15
N LEU A 476 -38.03 -3.67 -16.29
CA LEU A 476 -39.24 -4.37 -16.73
C LEU A 476 -39.11 -5.03 -18.11
N ALA A 477 -38.16 -4.55 -18.93
CA ALA A 477 -37.88 -5.11 -20.25
C ALA A 477 -36.91 -6.31 -20.20
N LEU A 478 -36.28 -6.60 -19.07
CA LEU A 478 -35.31 -7.68 -18.92
C LEU A 478 -35.98 -9.06 -18.92
N ASP A 479 -35.27 -10.00 -19.53
CA ASP A 479 -35.54 -11.44 -19.52
C ASP A 479 -34.65 -12.20 -18.53
N THR A 480 -33.76 -11.50 -17.82
CA THR A 480 -32.91 -12.08 -16.76
C THR A 480 -33.64 -12.21 -15.41
N ILE A 481 -34.91 -11.84 -15.37
CA ILE A 481 -35.80 -11.96 -14.21
C ILE A 481 -37.09 -12.60 -14.70
N ASP A 482 -37.55 -13.60 -13.97
CA ASP A 482 -38.87 -14.17 -14.17
C ASP A 482 -39.91 -13.35 -13.39
N TRP A 483 -40.54 -12.41 -14.08
CA TRP A 483 -41.51 -11.49 -13.49
C TRP A 483 -42.75 -12.16 -12.90
N SER A 484 -43.00 -13.44 -13.19
CA SER A 484 -44.17 -14.16 -12.66
C SER A 484 -44.06 -14.50 -11.17
N VAL A 485 -42.85 -14.47 -10.60
CA VAL A 485 -42.62 -14.73 -9.17
C VAL A 485 -42.73 -13.46 -8.30
N LEU A 486 -42.82 -12.29 -8.91
CA LEU A 486 -42.91 -10.99 -8.26
C LEU A 486 -44.38 -10.52 -8.16
N PRO A 487 -44.68 -9.53 -7.30
CA PRO A 487 -46.01 -8.91 -7.28
C PRO A 487 -46.47 -8.49 -8.68
N ALA A 488 -47.73 -8.77 -9.00
CA ALA A 488 -48.28 -8.55 -10.33
C ALA A 488 -48.13 -7.09 -10.78
N LEU A 489 -47.63 -6.91 -12.01
CA LEU A 489 -47.45 -5.61 -12.64
C LEU A 489 -48.80 -5.02 -13.09
N GLN A 490 -49.02 -3.75 -12.80
CA GLN A 490 -50.18 -2.98 -13.27
C GLN A 490 -49.87 -2.42 -14.66
N THR A 491 -50.05 -3.24 -15.70
CA THR A 491 -49.60 -2.94 -17.07
C THR A 491 -50.24 -1.70 -17.71
N ASP A 492 -51.30 -1.17 -17.10
CA ASP A 492 -52.00 0.07 -17.48
C ASP A 492 -51.26 1.36 -17.08
N LEU A 493 -50.29 1.28 -16.16
CA LEU A 493 -49.53 2.45 -15.68
C LEU A 493 -48.26 2.71 -16.49
N ALA A 494 -47.66 3.89 -16.35
CA ALA A 494 -46.33 4.16 -16.91
C ALA A 494 -45.25 3.28 -16.25
N PRO A 495 -44.20 2.84 -16.98
CA PRO A 495 -43.18 1.90 -16.45
C PRO A 495 -42.59 2.26 -15.08
N ALA A 496 -42.25 3.53 -14.85
CA ALA A 496 -41.73 3.99 -13.56
C ALA A 496 -42.75 3.82 -12.41
N LEU A 497 -44.03 4.10 -12.69
CA LEU A 497 -45.11 3.94 -11.71
C LEU A 497 -45.45 2.46 -11.49
N GLN A 498 -45.39 1.62 -12.53
CA GLN A 498 -45.53 0.17 -12.39
C GLN A 498 -44.48 -0.38 -11.42
N LEU A 499 -43.22 -0.01 -11.63
CA LEU A 499 -42.13 -0.48 -10.79
C LEU A 499 -42.25 0.06 -9.36
N LYS A 500 -42.64 1.33 -9.19
CA LYS A 500 -42.89 1.93 -7.88
C LYS A 500 -43.95 1.14 -7.11
N ARG A 501 -45.07 0.81 -7.74
CA ARG A 501 -46.16 0.01 -7.13
C ARG A 501 -45.70 -1.39 -6.77
N LEU A 502 -44.90 -2.04 -7.61
CA LEU A 502 -44.31 -3.35 -7.31
C LEU A 502 -43.44 -3.28 -6.07
N LEU A 503 -42.55 -2.29 -5.96
CA LEU A 503 -41.69 -2.12 -4.79
C LEU A 503 -42.52 -1.79 -3.54
N GLU A 504 -43.51 -0.91 -3.63
CA GLU A 504 -44.43 -0.59 -2.52
C GLU A 504 -45.20 -1.82 -2.00
N ALA A 505 -45.44 -2.82 -2.85
CA ALA A 505 -46.13 -4.06 -2.48
C ALA A 505 -45.25 -5.05 -1.71
N LEU A 506 -43.93 -4.82 -1.62
CA LEU A 506 -43.00 -5.68 -0.89
C LEU A 506 -43.12 -5.50 0.65
N PRO A 507 -42.89 -6.57 1.43
CA PRO A 507 -43.30 -6.64 2.83
C PRO A 507 -42.50 -5.74 3.78
N SER A 508 -41.28 -5.32 3.41
CA SER A 508 -40.41 -4.55 4.29
C SER A 508 -39.55 -3.52 3.56
N VAL A 509 -38.93 -2.59 4.31
CA VAL A 509 -37.93 -1.65 3.77
C VAL A 509 -36.74 -2.42 3.20
N THR A 510 -36.23 -3.43 3.93
CA THR A 510 -35.17 -4.33 3.47
C THR A 510 -35.52 -5.00 2.14
N SER A 511 -36.75 -5.51 2.01
CA SER A 511 -37.22 -6.12 0.76
C SER A 511 -37.17 -5.14 -0.41
N ARG A 512 -37.61 -3.90 -0.20
CA ARG A 512 -37.58 -2.85 -1.24
C ARG A 512 -36.16 -2.50 -1.66
N VAL A 513 -35.25 -2.32 -0.70
CA VAL A 513 -33.83 -2.01 -0.96
C VAL A 513 -33.15 -3.17 -1.69
N ASP A 514 -33.37 -4.40 -1.23
CA ASP A 514 -32.77 -5.61 -1.81
C ASP A 514 -33.24 -5.83 -3.25
N ILE A 515 -34.56 -5.81 -3.51
CA ILE A 515 -35.10 -5.98 -4.87
C ILE A 515 -34.61 -4.84 -5.77
N SER A 516 -34.65 -3.57 -5.33
CA SER A 516 -34.15 -2.45 -6.14
C SER A 516 -32.68 -2.62 -6.52
N ARG A 517 -31.84 -3.07 -5.57
CA ARG A 517 -30.42 -3.35 -5.83
C ARG A 517 -30.22 -4.50 -6.80
N LEU A 518 -31.04 -5.56 -6.73
CA LEU A 518 -31.02 -6.63 -7.72
C LEU A 518 -31.37 -6.11 -9.11
N LEU A 519 -32.43 -5.30 -9.24
CA LEU A 519 -32.81 -4.70 -10.54
C LEU A 519 -31.68 -3.85 -11.14
N VAL A 520 -30.99 -3.04 -10.32
CA VAL A 520 -29.80 -2.28 -10.75
C VAL A 520 -28.71 -3.22 -11.26
N ARG A 521 -28.43 -4.31 -10.53
CA ARG A 521 -27.42 -5.30 -10.92
C ARG A 521 -27.78 -5.99 -12.24
N HIS A 522 -29.03 -6.44 -12.39
CA HIS A 522 -29.53 -7.05 -13.61
C HIS A 522 -29.39 -6.11 -14.82
N LEU A 523 -29.77 -4.84 -14.66
CA LEU A 523 -29.60 -3.82 -15.71
C LEU A 523 -28.13 -3.63 -16.10
N LEU A 524 -27.21 -3.49 -15.13
CA LEU A 524 -25.78 -3.32 -15.43
C LEU A 524 -25.19 -4.53 -16.17
N LEU A 525 -25.53 -5.75 -15.75
CA LEU A 525 -25.09 -6.99 -16.40
C LEU A 525 -25.64 -7.10 -17.83
N SER A 526 -26.95 -6.89 -18.01
CA SER A 526 -27.57 -6.94 -19.35
C SER A 526 -27.03 -5.84 -20.28
N LEU A 527 -26.82 -4.63 -19.77
CA LEU A 527 -26.23 -3.54 -20.57
C LEU A 527 -24.81 -3.85 -21.00
N ALA A 528 -24.01 -4.48 -20.12
CA ALA A 528 -22.63 -4.84 -20.44
C ALA A 528 -22.59 -5.94 -21.51
N LEU A 529 -23.46 -6.96 -21.41
CA LEU A 529 -23.60 -8.00 -22.43
C LEU A 529 -24.08 -7.44 -23.77
N ASN A 530 -25.17 -6.65 -23.78
CA ASN A 530 -25.77 -6.10 -24.99
C ASN A 530 -24.83 -5.15 -25.76
N ARG A 531 -23.85 -4.55 -25.07
CA ARG A 531 -22.84 -3.65 -25.67
C ARG A 531 -21.54 -4.35 -26.05
N GLY A 532 -21.43 -5.65 -25.82
CA GLY A 532 -20.20 -6.40 -26.04
C GLY A 532 -19.05 -5.89 -25.16
N CYS A 533 -19.35 -5.48 -23.92
CA CYS A 533 -18.34 -5.15 -22.94
C CYS A 533 -17.64 -6.44 -22.48
N HIS A 534 -16.32 -6.35 -22.29
CA HIS A 534 -15.49 -7.47 -21.86
C HIS A 534 -15.57 -7.70 -20.34
N ALA A 535 -15.93 -6.67 -19.57
CA ALA A 535 -16.14 -6.77 -18.13
C ALA A 535 -17.05 -5.66 -17.58
N LEU A 536 -17.71 -5.95 -16.47
CA LEU A 536 -18.39 -4.97 -15.62
C LEU A 536 -17.46 -4.56 -14.47
N MET A 537 -17.30 -3.26 -14.26
CA MET A 537 -16.49 -2.66 -13.21
C MET A 537 -17.39 -1.96 -12.18
N LEU A 538 -17.10 -2.19 -10.90
CA LEU A 538 -17.83 -1.60 -9.79
C LEU A 538 -16.87 -0.91 -8.81
N GLY A 539 -17.31 0.23 -8.28
CA GLY A 539 -16.55 1.06 -7.34
C GLY A 539 -16.72 0.66 -5.87
N CYS A 540 -16.88 -0.62 -5.55
CA CYS A 540 -17.04 -1.05 -4.15
C CYS A 540 -15.69 -1.03 -3.42
N THR A 541 -15.63 -0.32 -2.30
CA THR A 541 -14.51 -0.32 -1.36
C THR A 541 -14.43 -1.63 -0.57
N THR A 542 -13.31 -1.85 0.13
CA THR A 542 -13.15 -2.94 1.11
C THR A 542 -14.33 -2.96 2.10
N THR A 543 -14.71 -1.78 2.60
CA THR A 543 -15.82 -1.58 3.53
C THR A 543 -17.16 -1.95 2.91
N ALA A 544 -17.45 -1.46 1.70
CA ALA A 544 -18.70 -1.76 1.00
C ALA A 544 -18.82 -3.26 0.67
N LEU A 545 -17.70 -3.94 0.39
CA LEU A 545 -17.68 -5.39 0.17
C LEU A 545 -17.91 -6.17 1.47
N ALA A 546 -17.39 -5.71 2.60
CA ALA A 546 -17.64 -6.31 3.91
C ALA A 546 -19.11 -6.17 4.32
N GLU A 547 -19.69 -4.97 4.12
CA GLU A 547 -21.12 -4.71 4.30
C GLU A 547 -21.97 -5.62 3.43
N LEU A 548 -21.66 -5.69 2.13
CA LEU A 548 -22.38 -6.53 1.20
C LEU A 548 -22.31 -8.01 1.59
N THR A 549 -21.13 -8.48 2.04
CA THR A 549 -20.94 -9.86 2.50
C THR A 549 -21.89 -10.19 3.66
N LEU A 550 -21.94 -9.34 4.69
CA LEU A 550 -22.81 -9.59 5.85
C LEU A 550 -24.29 -9.35 5.53
N ALA A 551 -24.62 -8.38 4.69
CA ALA A 551 -25.99 -8.14 4.25
C ALA A 551 -26.54 -9.33 3.46
N GLU A 552 -25.80 -9.87 2.49
CA GLU A 552 -26.22 -11.08 1.76
C GLU A 552 -26.38 -12.27 2.69
N THR A 553 -25.44 -12.47 3.61
CA THR A 553 -25.50 -13.57 4.57
C THR A 553 -26.72 -13.44 5.49
N ALA A 554 -26.99 -12.24 6.02
CA ALA A 554 -28.13 -11.97 6.89
C ALA A 554 -29.48 -12.14 6.18
N LYS A 555 -29.53 -11.86 4.88
CA LYS A 555 -30.70 -12.14 4.03
C LYS A 555 -30.83 -13.61 3.65
N GLY A 556 -29.90 -14.47 4.04
CA GLY A 556 -29.93 -15.89 3.72
C GLY A 556 -29.42 -16.21 2.31
N ARG A 557 -28.60 -15.34 1.71
CA ARG A 557 -27.90 -15.56 0.43
C ARG A 557 -26.43 -15.92 0.62
N GLY A 558 -26.11 -16.70 1.65
CA GLY A 558 -24.73 -17.12 1.96
C GLY A 558 -24.06 -17.84 0.78
N PHE A 559 -24.81 -18.71 0.09
CA PHE A 559 -24.33 -19.42 -1.10
C PHE A 559 -23.94 -18.44 -2.21
N ALA A 560 -24.75 -17.42 -2.49
CA ALA A 560 -24.50 -16.46 -3.58
C ALA A 560 -23.38 -15.44 -3.31
N VAL A 561 -22.87 -15.32 -2.08
CA VAL A 561 -21.83 -14.35 -1.69
C VAL A 561 -20.64 -14.30 -2.66
N PRO A 562 -20.03 -15.43 -3.09
CA PRO A 562 -18.82 -15.41 -3.93
C PRO A 562 -19.03 -14.74 -5.30
N TRP A 563 -20.24 -14.76 -5.84
CA TRP A 563 -20.60 -14.06 -7.09
C TRP A 563 -20.95 -12.59 -6.87
N GLN A 564 -21.33 -12.22 -5.65
CA GLN A 564 -21.70 -10.86 -5.28
C GLN A 564 -20.51 -10.01 -4.81
N VAL A 565 -19.46 -10.62 -4.24
CA VAL A 565 -18.36 -9.87 -3.60
C VAL A 565 -16.97 -10.18 -4.14
N SER A 566 -16.76 -11.24 -4.92
CA SER A 566 -15.44 -11.60 -5.47
C SER A 566 -15.28 -11.21 -6.93
N ASP A 567 -14.04 -10.98 -7.38
CA ASP A 567 -13.76 -10.72 -8.79
C ASP A 567 -13.93 -12.01 -9.62
N GLY A 568 -14.30 -11.87 -10.89
CA GLY A 568 -14.30 -12.98 -11.85
C GLY A 568 -15.64 -13.22 -12.56
N PRO A 569 -15.80 -14.36 -13.26
CA PRO A 569 -16.98 -14.66 -14.09
C PRO A 569 -18.28 -14.77 -13.28
N VAL A 570 -19.31 -14.04 -13.70
CA VAL A 570 -20.66 -14.08 -13.12
C VAL A 570 -21.64 -14.63 -14.18
N PRO A 571 -22.44 -15.66 -13.84
CA PRO A 571 -23.45 -16.18 -14.73
C PRO A 571 -24.62 -15.18 -14.87
N VAL A 572 -25.19 -15.11 -16.05
CA VAL A 572 -26.38 -14.31 -16.38
C VAL A 572 -27.36 -15.24 -17.09
N THR A 573 -28.39 -15.64 -16.36
CA THR A 573 -29.42 -16.57 -16.83
C THR A 573 -30.61 -15.80 -17.37
N THR A 574 -31.17 -16.28 -18.48
CA THR A 574 -32.39 -15.74 -19.10
C THR A 574 -33.56 -16.71 -18.94
N PHE A 575 -34.76 -16.16 -18.74
CA PHE A 575 -36.01 -16.89 -18.54
C PHE A 575 -36.97 -16.60 -19.71
N SER A 576 -37.70 -17.61 -20.16
CA SER A 576 -38.69 -17.44 -21.24
C SER A 576 -39.86 -16.57 -20.78
N ARG A 577 -40.22 -15.53 -21.55
CA ARG A 577 -41.49 -14.80 -21.35
C ARG A 577 -42.66 -15.72 -21.68
N GLN A 578 -43.58 -15.89 -20.74
CA GLN A 578 -44.75 -16.76 -20.87
C GLN A 578 -45.56 -16.45 -22.14
N SER A 579 -46.02 -17.50 -22.81
CA SER A 579 -47.04 -17.47 -23.85
C SER A 579 -48.21 -18.32 -23.37
N ALA A 580 -49.23 -17.66 -22.81
CA ALA A 580 -50.48 -18.23 -22.29
C ALA A 580 -50.35 -19.25 -21.12
N GLU A 581 -51.48 -19.45 -20.43
CA GLU A 581 -51.64 -19.95 -19.07
C GLU A 581 -50.98 -21.31 -18.76
N GLY A 582 -50.15 -21.36 -17.71
CA GLY A 582 -49.95 -22.55 -16.88
C GLY A 582 -48.59 -23.27 -16.95
N GLU A 583 -47.68 -22.91 -17.85
CA GLU A 583 -46.36 -23.57 -17.95
C GLU A 583 -45.24 -22.79 -17.22
N VAL A 584 -44.36 -23.54 -16.54
CA VAL A 584 -43.21 -23.04 -15.79
C VAL A 584 -42.19 -22.42 -16.76
N ALA A 585 -41.69 -21.22 -16.47
CA ALA A 585 -40.63 -20.62 -17.30
C ALA A 585 -39.33 -21.42 -17.12
N GLU A 586 -38.90 -22.16 -18.13
CA GLU A 586 -37.62 -22.84 -18.13
C GLU A 586 -36.47 -21.85 -18.40
N ALA A 587 -35.35 -22.04 -17.70
CA ALA A 587 -34.12 -21.28 -17.95
C ALA A 587 -33.58 -21.63 -19.35
N LYS A 588 -33.41 -20.62 -20.20
CA LYS A 588 -33.16 -20.83 -21.65
C LYS A 588 -31.67 -20.85 -22.00
N GLU A 589 -30.93 -19.86 -21.51
CA GLU A 589 -29.55 -19.62 -21.93
C GLU A 589 -28.77 -18.92 -20.82
N THR A 590 -27.56 -19.41 -20.53
CA THR A 590 -26.68 -18.85 -19.51
C THR A 590 -25.46 -18.25 -20.20
N SER A 591 -25.35 -16.92 -20.14
CA SER A 591 -24.15 -16.18 -20.54
C SER A 591 -23.24 -15.95 -19.33
N THR A 592 -21.97 -15.59 -19.56
CA THR A 592 -21.05 -15.24 -18.47
C THR A 592 -20.37 -13.92 -18.77
N ILE A 593 -20.30 -13.03 -17.78
CA ILE A 593 -19.53 -11.79 -17.86
C ILE A 593 -18.69 -11.60 -16.60
N PRO A 594 -17.40 -11.26 -16.70
CA PRO A 594 -16.59 -11.04 -15.51
C PRO A 594 -16.92 -9.69 -14.86
N VAL A 595 -16.98 -9.70 -13.53
CA VAL A 595 -17.20 -8.52 -12.68
C VAL A 595 -15.94 -8.24 -11.86
N TYR A 596 -15.51 -6.98 -11.81
CA TYR A 596 -14.34 -6.55 -11.04
C TYR A 596 -14.64 -5.38 -10.12
N TYR A 597 -14.10 -5.45 -8.91
CA TYR A 597 -14.22 -4.41 -7.89
C TYR A 597 -12.91 -3.65 -7.79
N LEU A 598 -12.81 -2.50 -8.46
CA LEU A 598 -11.53 -1.76 -8.61
C LEU A 598 -11.08 -1.05 -7.34
N LEU A 599 -12.00 -0.83 -6.39
CA LEU A 599 -11.71 -0.25 -5.07
C LEU A 599 -11.64 -1.30 -3.96
N ARG A 600 -11.63 -2.61 -4.27
CA ARG A 600 -11.64 -3.72 -3.28
C ARG A 600 -10.60 -3.59 -2.18
N ASP A 601 -9.43 -3.05 -2.50
CA ASP A 601 -8.34 -2.93 -1.54
C ASP A 601 -8.43 -1.60 -0.76
N VAL A 602 -9.20 -0.62 -1.20
CA VAL A 602 -9.26 0.72 -0.59
C VAL A 602 -10.41 0.80 0.41
N PHE A 603 -10.22 1.38 1.59
CA PHE A 603 -11.27 1.59 2.59
C PHE A 603 -12.18 2.78 2.26
N ARG A 604 -13.39 2.83 2.83
CA ARG A 604 -14.31 3.96 2.64
C ARG A 604 -13.69 5.28 3.10
N ARG A 605 -13.09 5.32 4.30
CA ARG A 605 -12.41 6.53 4.80
C ARG A 605 -11.28 7.00 3.90
N GLU A 606 -10.58 6.05 3.28
CA GLU A 606 -9.52 6.39 2.34
C GLU A 606 -10.08 7.09 1.10
N VAL A 607 -11.19 6.57 0.55
CA VAL A 607 -11.84 7.19 -0.61
C VAL A 607 -12.49 8.54 -0.27
N ILE A 608 -13.08 8.69 0.92
CA ILE A 608 -13.59 9.99 1.39
C ILE A 608 -12.46 11.02 1.50
N THR A 609 -11.33 10.61 2.08
CA THR A 609 -10.13 11.44 2.17
C THR A 609 -9.63 11.83 0.78
N TYR A 610 -9.53 10.86 -0.13
CA TYR A 610 -9.16 11.10 -1.53
C TYR A 610 -10.09 12.13 -2.19
N ALA A 611 -11.41 11.95 -2.10
CA ALA A 611 -12.38 12.85 -2.70
C ALA A 611 -12.25 14.29 -2.18
N GLY A 612 -11.86 14.48 -0.92
CA GLY A 612 -11.61 15.77 -0.30
C GLY A 612 -10.28 16.44 -0.68
N LEU A 613 -9.28 15.67 -1.13
CA LEU A 613 -7.97 16.18 -1.54
C LEU A 613 -7.90 16.52 -3.03
N THR A 614 -8.74 15.87 -3.84
CA THR A 614 -8.65 15.97 -5.31
C THR A 614 -9.03 17.33 -5.88
N LYS A 615 -8.36 17.70 -6.96
CA LYS A 615 -8.64 18.89 -7.77
C LYS A 615 -8.96 18.52 -9.24
N PRO A 616 -10.08 18.95 -9.82
CA PRO A 616 -11.22 19.61 -9.16
C PRO A 616 -11.91 18.70 -8.12
N PRO A 617 -12.51 19.29 -7.07
CA PRO A 617 -13.12 18.53 -5.98
C PRO A 617 -14.25 17.64 -6.48
N ILE A 618 -14.19 16.36 -6.14
CA ILE A 618 -15.26 15.41 -6.49
C ILE A 618 -16.49 15.63 -5.62
N LYS A 619 -16.34 16.16 -4.40
CA LYS A 619 -17.45 16.24 -3.42
C LYS A 619 -18.70 16.92 -3.99
N ASP A 620 -18.52 17.89 -4.89
CA ASP A 620 -19.62 18.66 -5.49
C ASP A 620 -20.43 17.84 -6.52
N LEU A 621 -19.87 16.72 -6.97
CA LEU A 621 -20.50 15.72 -7.82
C LEU A 621 -21.05 14.51 -7.04
N VAL A 622 -20.77 14.43 -5.74
CA VAL A 622 -21.25 13.33 -4.89
C VAL A 622 -22.65 13.63 -4.43
N GLN A 623 -23.56 12.68 -4.68
CA GLN A 623 -24.87 12.64 -4.06
C GLN A 623 -24.83 11.48 -3.09
N ASP A 624 -24.38 11.74 -1.86
CA ASP A 624 -24.50 10.74 -0.82
C ASP A 624 -25.99 10.43 -0.64
N ALA A 625 -26.33 9.14 -0.54
CA ALA A 625 -27.50 8.76 0.22
C ALA A 625 -27.26 9.41 1.60
N GLY A 626 -27.99 10.48 1.91
CA GLY A 626 -27.66 11.38 3.01
C GLY A 626 -27.35 10.62 4.31
N PRO A 627 -26.60 11.22 5.26
CA PRO A 627 -26.28 10.56 6.52
C PRO A 627 -27.55 9.94 7.06
N ALA A 628 -27.57 8.61 7.16
CA ALA A 628 -28.74 7.84 7.54
C ALA A 628 -29.34 8.53 8.76
N SER A 629 -30.45 9.25 8.56
CA SER A 629 -30.92 10.33 9.43
C SER A 629 -30.52 10.12 10.89
N SER A 630 -29.73 11.04 11.44
CA SER A 630 -29.41 11.10 12.86
C SER A 630 -30.65 11.23 13.76
N THR A 631 -31.84 11.35 13.16
CA THR A 631 -33.13 11.13 13.82
C THR A 631 -33.70 9.77 13.39
N ILE A 632 -33.20 8.70 14.02
CA ILE A 632 -33.87 7.39 14.00
C ILE A 632 -35.12 7.52 14.85
N VAL A 633 -36.29 7.61 14.23
CA VAL A 633 -37.58 7.61 14.93
C VAL A 633 -38.01 6.17 15.29
N SER A 634 -37.49 5.15 14.59
CA SER A 634 -37.73 3.71 14.88
C SER A 634 -36.76 2.77 14.15
N HIS A 635 -36.36 1.66 14.78
CA HIS A 635 -35.60 0.57 14.14
C HIS A 635 -36.37 -0.16 13.03
N LYS A 636 -37.70 -0.04 12.96
CA LYS A 636 -38.53 -0.69 11.93
C LYS A 636 -38.37 -0.09 10.53
N GLU A 637 -37.80 1.10 10.42
CA GLU A 637 -37.64 1.81 9.15
C GLU A 637 -36.25 1.62 8.51
N LEU A 638 -35.34 0.89 9.17
CA LEU A 638 -34.00 0.64 8.68
C LEU A 638 -33.94 -0.64 7.85
N SER A 639 -33.26 -0.58 6.71
CA SER A 639 -32.90 -1.79 5.95
C SER A 639 -31.73 -2.53 6.60
N ILE A 640 -31.54 -3.81 6.27
CA ILE A 640 -30.35 -4.55 6.72
C ILE A 640 -29.07 -3.91 6.15
N GLU A 641 -29.13 -3.35 4.95
CA GLU A 641 -28.05 -2.57 4.35
C GLU A 641 -27.67 -1.35 5.20
N ASP A 642 -28.65 -0.59 5.70
CA ASP A 642 -28.40 0.57 6.58
C ASP A 642 -27.77 0.15 7.91
N VAL A 643 -28.22 -0.97 8.47
CA VAL A 643 -27.64 -1.53 9.71
C VAL A 643 -26.20 -1.95 9.49
N MET A 644 -25.89 -2.64 8.38
CA MET A 644 -24.52 -3.04 8.05
C MET A 644 -23.62 -1.84 7.79
N ALA A 645 -24.11 -0.81 7.07
CA ALA A 645 -23.34 0.40 6.80
C ALA A 645 -22.91 1.12 8.08
N ARG A 646 -23.82 1.28 9.05
CA ARG A 646 -23.53 1.88 10.35
C ARG A 646 -22.56 1.04 11.19
N TYR A 647 -22.78 -0.27 11.21
CA TYR A 647 -21.87 -1.19 11.92
C TYR A 647 -20.44 -1.09 11.40
N PHE A 648 -20.25 -1.11 10.08
CA PHE A 648 -18.91 -1.05 9.49
C PHE A 648 -18.28 0.34 9.53
N GLU A 649 -19.07 1.41 9.65
CA GLU A 649 -18.54 2.76 9.93
C GLU A 649 -17.81 2.82 11.29
N GLU A 650 -18.41 2.24 12.34
CA GLU A 650 -17.80 2.15 13.68
C GLU A 650 -16.63 1.15 13.73
N VAL A 651 -16.78 0.00 13.08
CA VAL A 651 -15.75 -1.05 13.05
C VAL A 651 -14.52 -0.62 12.27
N GLU A 652 -14.68 0.10 11.15
CA GLU A 652 -13.54 0.62 10.40
C GLU A 652 -12.72 1.63 11.23
N GLU A 653 -13.37 2.41 12.09
CA GLU A 653 -12.68 3.33 13.00
C GLU A 653 -11.82 2.62 14.03
N SER A 654 -12.41 1.63 14.68
CA SER A 654 -11.84 1.01 15.87
C SER A 654 -10.94 -0.17 15.51
N TYR A 655 -11.31 -0.93 14.47
CA TYR A 655 -10.71 -2.22 14.12
C TYR A 655 -10.70 -2.46 12.60
N PRO A 656 -9.94 -1.67 11.80
CA PRO A 656 -9.91 -1.79 10.34
C PRO A 656 -9.47 -3.19 9.83
N SER A 657 -8.74 -3.93 10.66
CA SER A 657 -8.36 -5.32 10.36
C SER A 657 -9.55 -6.28 10.26
N VAL A 658 -10.65 -6.01 10.98
CA VAL A 658 -11.88 -6.81 10.93
C VAL A 658 -12.52 -6.71 9.56
N VAL A 659 -12.63 -5.48 9.03
CA VAL A 659 -13.17 -5.21 7.68
C VAL A 659 -12.38 -5.98 6.62
N ALA A 660 -11.05 -5.89 6.66
CA ALA A 660 -10.17 -6.61 5.74
C ALA A 660 -10.28 -8.14 5.91
N ASN A 661 -10.49 -8.64 7.13
CA ASN A 661 -10.65 -10.07 7.40
C ASN A 661 -11.95 -10.61 6.80
N VAL A 662 -13.06 -9.86 6.86
CA VAL A 662 -14.34 -10.26 6.23
C VAL A 662 -14.14 -10.45 4.73
N VAL A 663 -13.59 -9.45 4.03
CA VAL A 663 -13.36 -9.51 2.57
C VAL A 663 -12.38 -10.62 2.19
N ARG A 664 -11.31 -10.82 2.98
CA ARG A 664 -10.35 -11.91 2.73
C ARG A 664 -10.97 -13.28 2.95
N THR A 665 -11.90 -13.40 3.89
CA THR A 665 -12.57 -14.67 4.19
C THR A 665 -13.61 -14.99 3.12
N SER A 666 -14.45 -14.03 2.73
CA SER A 666 -15.41 -14.22 1.65
C SER A 666 -14.73 -14.44 0.29
N GLY A 667 -13.56 -13.85 0.06
CA GLY A 667 -12.75 -14.10 -1.13
C GLY A 667 -12.15 -15.51 -1.24
N LYS A 668 -12.19 -16.33 -0.16
CA LYS A 668 -11.76 -17.74 -0.19
C LYS A 668 -12.88 -18.72 -0.52
N LEU A 669 -14.12 -18.24 -0.56
CA LEU A 669 -15.27 -19.08 -0.89
C LEU A 669 -15.22 -19.48 -2.36
N THR A 670 -15.55 -20.74 -2.64
CA THR A 670 -15.58 -21.31 -4.00
C THR A 670 -16.87 -20.90 -4.72
N ARG A 671 -16.80 -20.84 -6.05
CA ARG A 671 -17.96 -20.66 -6.93
C ARG A 671 -18.37 -22.03 -7.45
N GLU A 672 -19.36 -22.64 -6.81
CA GLU A 672 -19.92 -23.94 -7.22
C GLU A 672 -21.18 -23.72 -8.05
N ASN A 673 -21.21 -24.19 -9.29
CA ASN A 673 -22.33 -23.96 -10.21
C ASN A 673 -22.92 -25.31 -10.65
N ASP A 674 -23.74 -25.88 -9.78
CA ASP A 674 -24.33 -27.23 -9.93
C ASP A 674 -25.87 -27.23 -9.82
N GLY A 675 -26.52 -26.06 -9.72
CA GLY A 675 -27.96 -25.92 -9.40
C GLY A 675 -28.74 -25.03 -10.38
N ASP A 676 -30.06 -25.08 -10.26
CA ASP A 676 -30.96 -24.20 -11.02
C ASP A 676 -30.79 -22.73 -10.59
N ALA A 677 -30.91 -21.80 -11.55
CA ALA A 677 -30.79 -20.37 -11.27
C ALA A 677 -32.06 -19.81 -10.62
N CYS A 678 -31.89 -18.99 -9.58
CA CYS A 678 -32.99 -18.29 -8.94
C CYS A 678 -33.67 -17.31 -9.92
N ALA A 679 -34.99 -17.40 -10.00
CA ALA A 679 -35.88 -16.58 -10.84
C ALA A 679 -35.76 -15.05 -10.67
N VAL A 680 -35.17 -14.56 -9.57
CA VAL A 680 -35.10 -13.11 -9.25
C VAL A 680 -33.68 -12.57 -9.25
N CYS A 681 -32.73 -13.27 -8.63
CA CYS A 681 -31.35 -12.79 -8.55
C CYS A 681 -30.41 -13.44 -9.58
N GLY A 682 -30.87 -14.46 -10.30
CA GLY A 682 -30.11 -15.20 -11.30
C GLY A 682 -28.98 -16.07 -10.75
N MET A 683 -28.82 -16.16 -9.42
CA MET A 683 -27.78 -16.95 -8.79
C MET A 683 -28.24 -18.38 -8.55
N ASP A 684 -27.30 -19.31 -8.62
CA ASP A 684 -27.56 -20.74 -8.41
C ASP A 684 -28.17 -20.99 -7.01
N MET A 685 -29.16 -21.89 -6.97
CA MET A 685 -29.86 -22.27 -5.76
C MET A 685 -29.14 -23.43 -5.06
N ASP A 686 -28.98 -23.32 -3.74
CA ASP A 686 -28.49 -24.42 -2.89
C ASP A 686 -29.69 -25.16 -2.30
N ALA A 687 -30.22 -26.14 -3.02
CA ALA A 687 -31.41 -26.88 -2.60
C ALA A 687 -31.25 -27.54 -1.21
N GLN A 688 -30.04 -27.97 -0.84
CA GLN A 688 -29.79 -28.60 0.45
C GLN A 688 -29.70 -27.56 1.57
N GLY A 689 -28.99 -26.45 1.33
CA GLY A 689 -28.91 -25.33 2.25
C GLY A 689 -30.27 -24.67 2.47
N ASP A 690 -31.01 -24.41 1.40
CA ASP A 690 -32.35 -23.80 1.45
C ASP A 690 -33.30 -24.68 2.28
N ALA A 691 -33.34 -26.00 2.04
CA ALA A 691 -34.17 -26.92 2.82
C ALA A 691 -33.80 -26.94 4.31
N ARG A 692 -32.51 -26.86 4.64
CA ARG A 692 -32.03 -26.80 6.02
C ARG A 692 -32.46 -25.50 6.70
N TRP A 693 -32.26 -24.36 6.04
CA TRP A 693 -32.64 -23.05 6.59
C TRP A 693 -34.15 -22.90 6.77
N LYS A 694 -34.95 -23.42 5.82
CA LYS A 694 -36.40 -23.51 5.92
C LYS A 694 -36.84 -24.34 7.14
N GLY A 695 -36.17 -25.47 7.39
CA GLY A 695 -36.44 -26.33 8.55
C GLY A 695 -36.06 -25.74 9.92
N GLU A 696 -34.99 -24.95 10.00
CA GLU A 696 -34.51 -24.36 11.26
C GLU A 696 -35.28 -23.07 11.64
N ILE A 697 -35.78 -22.30 10.67
CA ILE A 697 -36.44 -20.99 10.90
C ILE A 697 -37.98 -21.11 10.88
N GLY A 698 -38.53 -22.20 10.34
CA GLY A 698 -39.96 -22.48 10.27
C GLY A 698 -40.62 -21.87 9.03
N GLU A 699 -41.41 -22.66 8.30
CA GLU A 699 -42.30 -22.19 7.24
C GLU A 699 -43.75 -22.13 7.75
N ASP A 700 -44.54 -21.19 7.24
CA ASP A 700 -46.00 -21.26 7.35
C ASP A 700 -46.51 -22.20 6.23
N PRO A 701 -46.90 -23.45 6.55
CA PRO A 701 -47.28 -24.46 5.55
C PRO A 701 -48.55 -24.09 4.76
N ASP A 702 -49.31 -23.08 5.20
CA ASP A 702 -50.57 -22.67 4.61
C ASP A 702 -50.46 -21.45 3.65
N ASP A 703 -49.25 -20.93 3.37
CA ASP A 703 -49.08 -19.85 2.39
C ASP A 703 -49.09 -20.37 0.94
N ASP A 704 -50.28 -20.36 0.32
CA ASP A 704 -50.48 -20.79 -1.06
C ASP A 704 -49.66 -20.01 -2.10
N ARG A 705 -49.19 -18.79 -1.78
CA ARG A 705 -48.33 -18.02 -2.70
C ARG A 705 -46.91 -18.58 -2.73
N ARG A 706 -46.38 -19.07 -1.60
CA ARG A 706 -45.07 -19.72 -1.53
C ARG A 706 -45.05 -21.07 -2.26
N LYS A 707 -46.17 -21.80 -2.26
CA LYS A 707 -46.31 -23.06 -3.01
C LYS A 707 -46.17 -22.86 -4.53
N GLN A 708 -46.60 -21.71 -5.07
CA GLN A 708 -46.54 -21.41 -6.52
C GLN A 708 -45.13 -21.05 -7.02
N THR A 709 -44.23 -20.62 -6.13
CA THR A 709 -42.84 -20.25 -6.45
C THR A 709 -41.81 -21.21 -5.85
N ALA A 710 -42.28 -22.30 -5.25
CA ALA A 710 -41.45 -23.33 -4.66
C ALA A 710 -40.43 -23.89 -5.67
N GLY A 711 -39.16 -23.95 -5.27
CA GLY A 711 -38.07 -24.44 -6.11
C GLY A 711 -37.62 -23.48 -7.21
N ARG A 712 -38.15 -22.25 -7.29
CA ARG A 712 -37.74 -21.22 -8.28
C ARG A 712 -36.98 -20.05 -7.65
N LEU A 713 -37.08 -19.90 -6.32
CA LEU A 713 -36.46 -18.81 -5.57
C LEU A 713 -35.44 -19.36 -4.59
N CYS A 714 -34.26 -18.73 -4.53
CA CYS A 714 -33.36 -18.95 -3.41
C CYS A 714 -33.98 -18.40 -2.12
N TYR A 715 -33.58 -18.92 -0.98
CA TYR A 715 -34.14 -18.55 0.33
C TYR A 715 -34.17 -17.03 0.56
N GLY A 716 -33.11 -16.31 0.18
CA GLY A 716 -33.09 -14.85 0.35
C GLY A 716 -34.04 -14.07 -0.57
N CYS A 717 -34.28 -14.53 -1.80
CA CYS A 717 -35.29 -13.92 -2.67
C CYS A 717 -36.71 -14.21 -2.18
N GLU A 718 -36.96 -15.42 -1.69
CA GLU A 718 -38.22 -15.82 -1.09
C GLU A 718 -38.57 -14.90 0.10
N ARG A 719 -37.63 -14.65 1.01
CA ARG A 719 -37.81 -13.69 2.12
C ARG A 719 -38.04 -12.26 1.65
N SER A 720 -37.30 -11.79 0.65
CA SER A 720 -37.52 -10.45 0.11
C SER A 720 -38.92 -10.28 -0.46
N ILE A 721 -39.53 -11.33 -1.02
CA ILE A 721 -40.87 -11.28 -1.61
C ILE A 721 -41.98 -11.50 -0.57
N TYR A 722 -41.83 -12.49 0.31
CA TYR A 722 -42.92 -12.96 1.19
C TYR A 722 -42.79 -12.55 2.66
N GLY A 723 -41.63 -12.05 3.09
CA GLY A 723 -41.33 -11.72 4.49
C GLY A 723 -40.61 -12.86 5.21
#